data_AF-A0AAD5JLQ3-F1
#
_entry.id   AF-A0AAD5JLQ3-F1
#
_cell.length_a   1.000
_cell.length_b   1.000
_cell.length_c   1.000
_cell.angle_alpha   90.00
_cell.angle_beta   90.00
_cell.angle_gamma   90.00
#
_symmetry.space_group_name_H-M   'P 1'
#
loop_
_entity.id
_entity.type
_entity.pdbx_description
1 polymer ?
#
loop_
_entity_poly.entity_id
_entity_poly.type
_entity_poly.pdbx_seq_one_letter_code
_entity_poly.pdbx_strand_id
1 'polypeptide(L)'
;MGEMLKDVPEFFETELGESIIARTDALGTFRELGPPDLCHIIKTNAKPGVRELGSYHYVSGVDASSSATLAAYLNSLTYSMDDTQSWFSKSNAWRIRSGIYCCFNAFSRVDVRVEVKIPGGVEYYFVDVRGERHEVTQAIWQETYLSAVLRAILYSDDSYYRLAGYRKIDPITSLHAEAKFLEAVEALYWKGWQLGSKPEIQVATSVHNHLTAGVMKYFGDSFRYGPAIELFQKLQKKDPEVGALLAESYIGANEETKAVKVLYENLKLASLSYPLLHVQVDFLRSKGKYDMALQLAKYAVNTTPSEFLTWAKLTDVYIDIGDYKNALLTLNSCPMFTYSERDMHRMPAPQKTHLPIKQDIVKSGIMEDDTVGREGEPDPNLLRLPAPALHGTFAKAYSLLTRLAAKIGWDDLLKCRSGVFVMEEEYRILKAKEEERKTSISQHSSKAPKDSSTPSVQTASTTPSTVDQEDGSEKKEEEDSEKQEQTEETTEDTEKKEDVHEDKDDDNTNKEEIVEKMENVDLNEESEASDLPKMDEHSLERPQQAAEESKDGNEPAASAQDSSFSFGNKRLCERWLDNLFMVLYEDLRVYTFWRTEAAHYRSQQMPYRKTGTEWELLGDLALRLWHENEARESYELCLDHKFSAKAWMKLLEIYAKEGNVQKALLAAVKLTVYHERWYHEIVYPTEIACNLNKLIRKEGLSKMQNILTSMNLPRPVQSLITRYFDYGELFKVEGYEF
;
A
#
# COMPACT_ATOMS: atom_id res chain seq x y z
N MET A 1 -14.10 16.92 -33.23
CA MET A 1 -13.00 17.82 -32.83
C MET A 1 -13.52 19.09 -32.17
N GLY A 2 -14.26 20.00 -32.83
CA GLY A 2 -14.77 21.22 -32.15
C GLY A 2 -15.64 20.99 -30.88
N GLU A 3 -16.24 19.81 -30.72
CA GLU A 3 -16.95 19.39 -29.50
C GLU A 3 -16.04 19.05 -28.29
N MET A 4 -14.73 18.99 -28.47
CA MET A 4 -13.75 18.50 -27.49
C MET A 4 -12.88 19.63 -26.93
N LEU A 5 -12.44 19.47 -25.68
CA LEU A 5 -11.38 20.28 -25.09
C LEU A 5 -10.02 19.85 -25.65
N LYS A 6 -9.19 20.81 -26.07
CA LYS A 6 -7.95 20.58 -26.85
C LYS A 6 -6.89 19.74 -26.13
N ASP A 7 -6.59 20.09 -24.88
CA ASP A 7 -5.50 19.50 -24.08
C ASP A 7 -5.99 18.98 -22.72
N VAL A 8 -7.30 18.78 -22.56
CA VAL A 8 -7.95 18.28 -21.33
C VAL A 8 -8.63 16.94 -21.65
N PRO A 9 -8.45 15.89 -20.83
CA PRO A 9 -9.14 14.62 -21.01
C PRO A 9 -10.65 14.79 -20.74
N GLU A 10 -11.49 14.03 -21.44
CA GLU A 10 -12.95 14.09 -21.26
C GLU A 10 -13.61 12.71 -21.38
N PHE A 11 -14.65 12.52 -20.58
CA PHE A 11 -15.60 11.43 -20.66
C PHE A 11 -16.98 12.01 -21.00
N PHE A 12 -17.57 11.61 -22.12
CA PHE A 12 -18.89 12.07 -22.54
C PHE A 12 -19.98 11.19 -21.95
N GLU A 13 -21.00 11.81 -21.38
CA GLU A 13 -22.12 11.14 -20.73
C GLU A 13 -23.09 10.52 -21.76
N THR A 14 -23.79 9.46 -21.36
CA THR A 14 -24.95 8.93 -22.10
C THR A 14 -26.21 9.74 -21.78
N GLU A 15 -26.45 10.03 -20.50
CA GLU A 15 -27.53 10.90 -20.00
C GLU A 15 -26.98 12.10 -19.23
N LEU A 16 -27.53 13.29 -19.45
CA LEU A 16 -26.98 14.55 -18.93
C LEU A 16 -27.04 14.59 -17.39
N GLY A 17 -25.87 14.64 -16.76
CA GLY A 17 -25.70 14.68 -15.30
C GLY A 17 -25.59 13.31 -14.63
N GLU A 18 -25.52 12.20 -15.38
CA GLU A 18 -25.32 10.84 -14.83
C GLU A 18 -24.07 10.76 -13.93
N SER A 19 -23.02 11.52 -14.24
CA SER A 19 -21.79 11.60 -13.44
C SER A 19 -22.00 12.30 -12.08
N ILE A 20 -22.88 13.31 -12.02
CA ILE A 20 -23.23 14.04 -10.80
C ILE A 20 -24.16 13.21 -9.92
N ILE A 21 -25.07 12.43 -10.53
CA ILE A 21 -25.96 11.50 -9.83
C ILE A 21 -25.12 10.40 -9.18
N ALA A 22 -24.29 9.68 -9.94
CA ALA A 22 -23.43 8.61 -9.42
C ALA A 22 -22.47 9.09 -8.31
N ARG A 23 -21.95 10.32 -8.40
CA ARG A 23 -21.17 10.94 -7.31
C ARG A 23 -22.00 11.20 -6.05
N THR A 24 -23.28 11.58 -6.22
CA THR A 24 -24.20 11.86 -5.11
C THR A 24 -24.60 10.58 -4.38
N ASP A 25 -24.93 9.52 -5.13
CA ASP A 25 -25.30 8.21 -4.57
C ASP A 25 -24.14 7.58 -3.77
N ALA A 26 -22.90 7.86 -4.18
CA ALA A 26 -21.68 7.40 -3.49
C ALA A 26 -21.29 8.21 -2.24
N LEU A 27 -21.92 9.36 -1.93
CA LEU A 27 -21.47 10.21 -0.80
C LEU A 27 -21.46 9.49 0.55
N GLY A 28 -22.37 8.53 0.76
CA GLY A 28 -22.43 7.74 1.99
C GLY A 28 -21.32 6.69 2.15
N THR A 29 -20.59 6.34 1.07
CA THR A 29 -19.56 5.29 1.10
C THR A 29 -18.19 5.82 1.51
N PHE A 30 -17.89 7.10 1.31
CA PHE A 30 -16.55 7.66 1.53
C PHE A 30 -16.15 7.70 3.02
N ARG A 31 -14.88 7.44 3.33
CA ARG A 31 -14.34 7.23 4.70
C ARG A 31 -13.06 7.99 5.03
N GLU A 32 -12.14 8.14 4.09
CA GLU A 32 -10.87 8.86 4.22
C GLU A 32 -11.02 10.31 3.70
N LEU A 33 -10.13 10.75 2.81
CA LEU A 33 -10.08 12.09 2.21
C LEU A 33 -11.09 12.28 1.06
N GLY A 34 -11.82 11.26 0.65
CA GLY A 34 -12.80 11.31 -0.43
C GLY A 34 -12.25 11.18 -1.86
N PRO A 35 -13.16 11.14 -2.85
CA PRO A 35 -12.84 10.98 -4.27
C PRO A 35 -12.09 12.19 -4.86
N PRO A 36 -11.51 12.07 -6.07
CA PRO A 36 -10.98 13.22 -6.78
C PRO A 36 -12.08 14.26 -7.03
N ASP A 37 -11.69 15.49 -7.30
CA ASP A 37 -12.66 16.53 -7.63
C ASP A 37 -13.20 16.26 -9.05
N LEU A 38 -14.51 16.43 -9.21
CA LEU A 38 -15.22 16.14 -10.46
C LEU A 38 -15.61 17.45 -11.12
N CYS A 39 -15.14 17.65 -12.35
CA CYS A 39 -15.52 18.77 -13.19
C CYS A 39 -16.48 18.28 -14.27
N HIS A 40 -17.74 18.74 -14.25
CA HIS A 40 -18.77 18.47 -15.25
C HIS A 40 -19.03 19.72 -16.08
N ILE A 41 -19.24 19.58 -17.39
CA ILE A 41 -19.59 20.67 -18.30
C ILE A 41 -20.70 20.27 -19.28
N ILE A 42 -21.59 21.21 -19.58
CA ILE A 42 -22.65 21.09 -20.58
C ILE A 42 -22.31 21.98 -21.77
N LYS A 43 -22.24 21.38 -22.96
CA LYS A 43 -21.89 22.04 -24.22
C LYS A 43 -23.14 22.22 -25.10
N THR A 44 -23.27 23.40 -25.69
CA THR A 44 -24.31 23.75 -26.68
C THR A 44 -23.74 23.93 -28.06
N ASN A 45 -24.51 23.55 -29.09
CA ASN A 45 -24.20 23.89 -30.47
C ASN A 45 -24.87 25.22 -30.86
N ALA A 46 -24.24 25.99 -31.75
CA ALA A 46 -24.82 27.19 -32.35
C ALA A 46 -26.01 26.88 -33.30
N LYS A 47 -26.14 25.64 -33.77
CA LYS A 47 -27.29 25.18 -34.58
C LYS A 47 -28.46 24.77 -33.66
N PRO A 48 -29.66 25.36 -33.82
CA PRO A 48 -30.84 24.91 -33.08
C PRO A 48 -31.23 23.47 -33.47
N GLY A 49 -31.76 22.72 -32.51
CA GLY A 49 -32.19 21.32 -32.71
C GLY A 49 -31.09 20.27 -32.52
N VAL A 50 -29.82 20.67 -32.40
CA VAL A 50 -28.74 19.77 -31.93
C VAL A 50 -28.89 19.60 -30.41
N ARG A 51 -28.81 18.36 -29.91
CA ARG A 51 -28.85 18.07 -28.46
C ARG A 51 -27.62 18.65 -27.75
N GLU A 52 -27.80 19.02 -26.49
CA GLU A 52 -26.67 19.37 -25.62
C GLU A 52 -25.83 18.13 -25.31
N LEU A 53 -24.53 18.32 -25.04
CA LEU A 53 -23.60 17.26 -24.66
C LEU A 53 -23.09 17.50 -23.25
N GLY A 54 -23.18 16.49 -22.39
CA GLY A 54 -22.51 16.44 -21.11
C GLY A 54 -21.14 15.79 -21.26
N SER A 55 -20.11 16.37 -20.67
CA SER A 55 -18.83 15.70 -20.46
C SER A 55 -18.23 16.05 -19.10
N TYR A 56 -17.43 15.14 -18.56
CA TYR A 56 -16.76 15.32 -17.27
C TYR A 56 -15.30 14.90 -17.31
N HIS A 57 -14.53 15.37 -16.33
CA HIS A 57 -13.16 14.95 -16.08
C HIS A 57 -12.80 15.04 -14.59
N TYR A 58 -11.79 14.27 -14.18
CA TYR A 58 -11.25 14.31 -12.81
C TYR A 58 -10.12 15.32 -12.71
N VAL A 59 -10.08 16.05 -11.60
CA VAL A 59 -9.01 17.01 -11.31
C VAL A 59 -8.61 16.99 -9.83
N SER A 60 -7.39 17.42 -9.54
CA SER A 60 -6.94 17.74 -8.18
C SER A 60 -5.94 18.90 -8.19
N GLY A 61 -5.86 19.62 -7.07
CA GLY A 61 -4.93 20.75 -6.89
C GLY A 61 -5.40 22.10 -7.42
N VAL A 62 -6.68 22.22 -7.81
CA VAL A 62 -7.32 23.53 -7.97
C VAL A 62 -7.57 24.13 -6.59
N ASP A 63 -7.38 25.43 -6.43
CA ASP A 63 -7.64 26.12 -5.15
C ASP A 63 -9.14 26.11 -4.81
N ALA A 64 -9.54 25.17 -3.96
CA ALA A 64 -10.92 24.99 -3.50
C ALA A 64 -11.31 25.89 -2.31
N SER A 65 -10.59 27.00 -2.03
CA SER A 65 -10.92 27.90 -0.91
C SER A 65 -12.06 28.88 -1.20
N SER A 66 -12.59 28.93 -2.41
CA SER A 66 -13.68 29.85 -2.77
C SER A 66 -14.45 29.39 -4.01
N SER A 67 -15.70 29.85 -4.14
CA SER A 67 -16.45 29.69 -5.38
C SER A 67 -15.82 30.46 -6.56
N ALA A 68 -15.09 31.56 -6.30
CA ALA A 68 -14.45 32.36 -7.34
C ALA A 68 -13.28 31.64 -8.01
N THR A 69 -12.43 30.93 -7.25
CA THR A 69 -11.30 30.16 -7.78
C THR A 69 -11.75 28.92 -8.55
N LEU A 70 -12.77 28.20 -8.05
CA LEU A 70 -13.38 27.07 -8.77
C LEU A 70 -14.14 27.52 -10.03
N ALA A 71 -14.83 28.66 -9.98
CA ALA A 71 -15.45 29.26 -11.15
C ALA A 71 -14.42 29.76 -12.18
N ALA A 72 -13.26 30.28 -11.75
CA ALA A 72 -12.17 30.64 -12.65
C ALA A 72 -11.61 29.41 -13.38
N TYR A 73 -11.49 28.26 -12.69
CA TYR A 73 -11.12 27.00 -13.34
C TYR A 73 -12.14 26.58 -14.41
N LEU A 74 -13.44 26.57 -14.09
CA LEU A 74 -14.50 26.26 -15.07
C LEU A 74 -14.49 27.20 -16.28
N ASN A 75 -14.32 28.50 -16.05
CA ASN A 75 -14.21 29.48 -17.14
C ASN A 75 -12.95 29.27 -18.00
N SER A 76 -11.83 28.79 -17.42
CA SER A 76 -10.60 28.51 -18.17
C SER A 76 -10.76 27.43 -19.26
N LEU A 77 -11.75 26.55 -19.12
CA LEU A 77 -12.08 25.50 -20.09
C LEU A 77 -12.70 26.06 -21.39
N THR A 78 -13.19 27.30 -21.40
CA THR A 78 -13.68 27.93 -22.64
C THR A 78 -12.54 28.16 -23.63
N TYR A 79 -11.37 28.59 -23.15
CA TYR A 79 -10.16 28.78 -23.95
C TYR A 79 -9.60 27.47 -24.56
N SER A 80 -9.95 26.30 -24.00
CA SER A 80 -9.59 25.00 -24.59
C SER A 80 -10.64 24.45 -25.58
N MET A 81 -11.77 25.15 -25.80
CA MET A 81 -12.65 24.97 -26.97
C MET A 81 -12.37 25.99 -28.09
N ASP A 82 -11.93 27.20 -27.76
CA ASP A 82 -11.75 28.31 -28.70
C ASP A 82 -10.39 28.32 -29.41
N ASP A 83 -10.19 27.36 -30.34
CA ASP A 83 -8.99 27.25 -31.17
C ASP A 83 -8.88 28.39 -32.20
N THR A 84 -8.43 29.55 -31.74
CA THR A 84 -8.37 30.84 -32.47
C THR A 84 -7.15 30.94 -33.39
N GLN A 85 -6.85 29.90 -34.17
CA GLN A 85 -5.80 29.91 -35.20
C GLN A 85 -6.25 29.46 -36.60
N SER A 86 -7.13 30.25 -37.21
CA SER A 86 -6.98 30.61 -38.64
C SER A 86 -8.00 31.65 -39.09
N TRP A 87 -7.54 32.68 -39.80
CA TRP A 87 -8.36 33.65 -40.54
C TRP A 87 -9.34 32.97 -41.53
N PHE A 88 -9.04 31.74 -41.96
CA PHE A 88 -9.84 30.94 -42.88
C PHE A 88 -10.58 29.75 -42.22
N SER A 89 -10.49 29.58 -40.90
CA SER A 89 -11.24 28.51 -40.20
C SER A 89 -12.65 28.97 -39.84
N LYS A 90 -13.58 28.03 -39.79
CA LYS A 90 -14.94 28.28 -39.29
C LYS A 90 -14.89 28.33 -37.76
N SER A 91 -15.45 29.39 -37.19
CA SER A 91 -15.67 29.53 -35.73
C SER A 91 -16.27 28.24 -35.15
N ASN A 92 -15.81 27.85 -33.95
CA ASN A 92 -16.26 26.61 -33.33
C ASN A 92 -17.77 26.64 -33.12
N ALA A 93 -18.46 25.62 -33.64
CA ALA A 93 -19.90 25.52 -33.54
C ALA A 93 -20.37 25.07 -32.14
N TRP A 94 -19.47 24.62 -31.27
CA TRP A 94 -19.75 24.24 -29.88
C TRP A 94 -19.17 25.24 -28.89
N ARG A 95 -19.88 25.46 -27.78
CA ARG A 95 -19.46 26.29 -26.65
C ARG A 95 -19.93 25.68 -25.32
N ILE A 96 -19.21 25.94 -24.24
CA ILE A 96 -19.68 25.60 -22.88
C ILE A 96 -20.86 26.54 -22.53
N ARG A 97 -21.98 25.96 -22.08
CA ARG A 97 -23.16 26.67 -21.57
C ARG A 97 -23.09 26.83 -20.04
N SER A 98 -22.65 25.78 -19.37
CA SER A 98 -22.54 25.71 -17.91
C SER A 98 -21.59 24.60 -17.49
N GLY A 99 -21.19 24.59 -16.22
CA GLY A 99 -20.46 23.48 -15.62
C GLY A 99 -20.57 23.46 -14.11
N ILE A 100 -20.28 22.32 -13.51
CA ILE A 100 -20.33 22.07 -12.06
C ILE A 100 -18.98 21.52 -11.63
N TYR A 101 -18.33 22.19 -10.68
CA TYR A 101 -17.14 21.69 -10.00
C TYR A 101 -17.56 21.09 -8.65
N CYS A 102 -17.26 19.82 -8.39
CA CYS A 102 -17.59 19.13 -7.14
C CYS A 102 -16.31 18.77 -6.38
N CYS A 103 -16.18 19.26 -5.15
CA CYS A 103 -15.04 19.07 -4.25
C CYS A 103 -15.50 18.48 -2.92
N PHE A 104 -14.96 17.33 -2.53
CA PHE A 104 -15.35 16.68 -1.27
C PHE A 104 -14.66 17.32 -0.07
N ASN A 105 -15.42 17.62 0.98
CA ASN A 105 -14.94 17.99 2.31
C ASN A 105 -14.94 16.75 3.20
N ALA A 106 -13.76 16.28 3.60
CA ALA A 106 -13.60 15.07 4.40
C ALA A 106 -13.86 15.28 5.91
N PHE A 107 -13.77 16.52 6.42
CA PHE A 107 -14.07 16.84 7.82
C PHE A 107 -15.59 16.78 8.08
N SER A 108 -16.37 17.52 7.28
CA SER A 108 -17.84 17.55 7.43
C SER A 108 -18.57 16.48 6.61
N ARG A 109 -17.85 15.72 5.75
CA ARG A 109 -18.37 14.65 4.86
C ARG A 109 -19.51 15.12 3.95
N VAL A 110 -19.25 16.22 3.25
CA VAL A 110 -20.16 16.87 2.29
C VAL A 110 -19.44 17.19 0.99
N ASP A 111 -20.19 17.29 -0.11
CA ASP A 111 -19.64 17.59 -1.44
C ASP A 111 -19.98 19.04 -1.83
N VAL A 112 -18.99 19.93 -1.80
CA VAL A 112 -19.16 21.34 -2.17
C VAL A 112 -19.22 21.43 -3.70
N ARG A 113 -20.29 22.06 -4.21
CA ARG A 113 -20.55 22.21 -5.64
C ARG A 113 -20.60 23.69 -6.03
N VAL A 114 -19.89 24.02 -7.10
CA VAL A 114 -19.90 25.36 -7.72
C VAL A 114 -20.43 25.21 -9.14
N GLU A 115 -21.62 25.75 -9.37
CA GLU A 115 -22.33 25.73 -10.65
C GLU A 115 -22.14 27.09 -11.35
N VAL A 116 -21.51 27.08 -12.52
CA VAL A 116 -21.25 28.26 -13.34
C VAL A 116 -22.13 28.22 -14.59
N LYS A 117 -22.75 29.35 -14.91
CA LYS A 117 -23.51 29.59 -16.15
C LYS A 117 -22.72 30.58 -17.01
N ILE A 118 -22.66 30.35 -18.32
CA ILE A 118 -21.80 31.08 -19.25
C ILE A 118 -22.64 31.69 -20.39
N PRO A 119 -22.61 33.02 -20.61
CA PRO A 119 -21.88 34.05 -19.86
C PRO A 119 -22.68 34.61 -18.66
N GLY A 120 -22.30 34.24 -17.44
CA GLY A 120 -22.76 34.88 -16.20
C GLY A 120 -23.65 33.99 -15.32
N GLY A 121 -23.44 34.11 -14.00
CA GLY A 121 -24.10 33.32 -12.96
C GLY A 121 -23.13 32.33 -12.32
N VAL A 122 -22.96 32.43 -10.99
CA VAL A 122 -22.23 31.46 -10.17
C VAL A 122 -23.09 31.17 -8.95
N GLU A 123 -23.50 29.92 -8.79
CA GLU A 123 -24.23 29.40 -7.64
C GLU A 123 -23.32 28.41 -6.91
N TYR A 124 -23.35 28.40 -5.57
CA TYR A 124 -22.56 27.47 -4.78
C TYR A 124 -23.37 26.95 -3.59
N TYR A 125 -23.26 25.65 -3.34
CA TYR A 125 -23.96 24.92 -2.29
C TYR A 125 -23.11 23.71 -1.90
N PHE A 126 -23.37 23.12 -0.74
CA PHE A 126 -22.89 21.76 -0.47
C PHE A 126 -24.04 20.76 -0.52
N VAL A 127 -23.71 19.52 -0.87
CA VAL A 127 -24.62 18.39 -0.90
C VAL A 127 -24.22 17.43 0.21
N ASP A 128 -25.19 17.04 1.04
CA ASP A 128 -24.98 16.06 2.10
C ASP A 128 -25.23 14.61 1.64
N VAL A 129 -25.05 13.66 2.56
CA VAL A 129 -25.26 12.22 2.31
C VAL A 129 -26.72 11.81 2.00
N ARG A 130 -27.67 12.76 1.98
CA ARG A 130 -29.06 12.56 1.55
C ARG A 130 -29.37 13.18 0.19
N GLY A 131 -28.43 13.94 -0.38
CA GLY A 131 -28.65 14.74 -1.57
C GLY A 131 -29.29 16.12 -1.30
N GLU A 132 -29.47 16.52 -0.03
CA GLU A 132 -30.03 17.83 0.32
C GLU A 132 -28.99 18.95 0.05
N ARG A 133 -29.44 20.12 -0.46
CA ARG A 133 -28.58 21.27 -0.80
C ARG A 133 -28.57 22.30 0.32
N HIS A 134 -27.38 22.73 0.75
CA HIS A 134 -27.17 23.66 1.87
C HIS A 134 -26.20 24.80 1.52
N GLU A 135 -26.25 25.91 2.27
CA GLU A 135 -25.38 27.08 2.06
C GLU A 135 -23.93 26.84 2.55
N VAL A 136 -22.93 27.23 1.74
CA VAL A 136 -21.51 27.01 2.07
C VAL A 136 -20.95 28.13 2.93
N THR A 137 -20.73 27.84 4.22
CA THR A 137 -20.11 28.78 5.16
C THR A 137 -18.58 28.86 4.98
N GLN A 138 -17.97 29.93 5.52
CA GLN A 138 -16.51 30.11 5.51
C GLN A 138 -15.73 28.93 6.10
N ALA A 139 -16.28 28.26 7.13
CA ALA A 139 -15.68 27.08 7.74
C ALA A 139 -15.69 25.88 6.79
N ILE A 140 -16.80 25.63 6.07
CA ILE A 140 -16.88 24.59 5.05
C ILE A 140 -15.88 24.89 3.92
N TRP A 141 -15.72 26.14 3.48
CA TRP A 141 -14.70 26.50 2.49
C TRP A 141 -13.27 26.19 2.96
N GLN A 142 -12.93 26.48 4.22
CA GLN A 142 -11.60 26.20 4.79
C GLN A 142 -11.32 24.68 4.89
N GLU A 143 -12.32 23.91 5.34
CA GLU A 143 -12.24 22.45 5.40
C GLU A 143 -12.16 21.80 4.01
N THR A 144 -12.88 22.33 3.03
CA THR A 144 -12.88 21.87 1.63
C THR A 144 -11.52 22.13 0.96
N TYR A 145 -10.98 23.33 1.13
CA TYR A 145 -9.63 23.69 0.69
C TYR A 145 -8.57 22.73 1.24
N LEU A 146 -8.57 22.51 2.56
CA LEU A 146 -7.57 21.63 3.17
C LEU A 146 -7.77 20.16 2.74
N SER A 147 -9.03 19.70 2.58
CA SER A 147 -9.33 18.36 2.04
C SER A 147 -8.76 18.18 0.62
N ALA A 148 -8.96 19.15 -0.27
CA ALA A 148 -8.47 19.12 -1.65
C ALA A 148 -6.93 19.15 -1.73
N VAL A 149 -6.28 20.00 -0.93
CA VAL A 149 -4.81 20.09 -0.88
C VAL A 149 -4.21 18.81 -0.29
N LEU A 150 -4.80 18.23 0.76
CA LEU A 150 -4.34 16.95 1.32
C LEU A 150 -4.53 15.77 0.35
N ARG A 151 -5.64 15.70 -0.40
CA ARG A 151 -5.81 14.73 -1.51
C ARG A 151 -4.71 14.87 -2.55
N ALA A 152 -4.43 16.10 -3.00
CA ALA A 152 -3.43 16.38 -4.02
C ALA A 152 -1.99 16.04 -3.56
N ILE A 153 -1.66 16.31 -2.30
CA ILE A 153 -0.34 16.01 -1.70
C ILE A 153 -0.14 14.51 -1.49
N LEU A 154 -1.11 13.82 -0.89
CA LEU A 154 -0.96 12.41 -0.49
C LEU A 154 -1.16 11.44 -1.65
N TYR A 155 -2.15 11.68 -2.52
CA TYR A 155 -2.48 10.80 -3.63
C TYR A 155 -1.85 11.25 -4.97
N SER A 156 -0.75 12.02 -4.94
CA SER A 156 0.01 12.44 -6.13
C SER A 156 0.54 11.23 -6.92
N ASP A 157 1.17 10.28 -6.24
CA ASP A 157 1.88 9.13 -6.84
C ASP A 157 1.31 7.76 -6.39
N ASP A 158 0.26 7.75 -5.56
CA ASP A 158 -0.37 6.52 -5.03
C ASP A 158 -0.79 5.59 -6.19
N SER A 159 -0.21 4.39 -6.21
CA SER A 159 -0.41 3.38 -7.26
C SER A 159 -1.84 2.86 -7.33
N TYR A 160 -2.57 2.90 -6.21
CA TYR A 160 -3.96 2.45 -6.12
C TYR A 160 -4.94 3.57 -6.54
N TYR A 161 -4.46 4.81 -6.69
CA TYR A 161 -5.27 5.97 -7.03
C TYR A 161 -5.06 6.42 -8.50
N ARG A 162 -5.13 5.43 -9.41
CA ARG A 162 -4.91 5.60 -10.86
C ARG A 162 -6.23 5.55 -11.62
N LEU A 163 -6.70 6.73 -12.01
CA LEU A 163 -7.86 6.92 -12.89
C LEU A 163 -7.41 7.37 -14.29
N ALA A 164 -8.02 6.81 -15.34
CA ALA A 164 -7.80 7.26 -16.70
C ALA A 164 -8.21 8.73 -16.86
N GLY A 165 -7.41 9.54 -17.56
CA GLY A 165 -7.73 10.96 -17.77
C GLY A 165 -7.79 11.80 -16.48
N TYR A 166 -7.13 11.39 -15.40
CA TYR A 166 -7.11 12.16 -14.15
C TYR A 166 -6.05 13.27 -14.21
N ARG A 167 -6.49 14.52 -14.30
CA ARG A 167 -5.62 15.69 -14.38
C ARG A 167 -5.17 16.16 -12.99
N LYS A 168 -3.88 16.00 -12.66
CA LYS A 168 -3.31 16.46 -11.39
C LYS A 168 -2.55 17.77 -11.62
N ILE A 169 -2.84 18.82 -10.86
CA ILE A 169 -2.24 20.16 -10.97
C ILE A 169 -1.55 20.50 -9.63
N ASP A 170 -0.45 21.26 -9.63
CA ASP A 170 0.26 21.67 -8.40
C ASP A 170 -0.67 22.40 -7.41
N PRO A 171 -0.88 21.87 -6.19
CA PRO A 171 -1.80 22.47 -5.21
C PRO A 171 -1.22 23.72 -4.53
N ILE A 172 0.11 23.90 -4.54
CA ILE A 172 0.81 25.00 -3.87
C ILE A 172 1.89 25.53 -4.83
N THR A 173 1.59 26.65 -5.50
CA THR A 173 2.43 27.23 -6.56
C THR A 173 3.21 28.48 -6.14
N SER A 174 3.08 28.91 -4.87
CA SER A 174 3.80 30.08 -4.34
C SER A 174 3.93 30.04 -2.82
N LEU A 175 4.88 30.82 -2.28
CA LEU A 175 5.04 31.01 -0.83
C LEU A 175 3.79 31.60 -0.14
N HIS A 176 2.95 32.34 -0.86
CA HIS A 176 1.66 32.81 -0.32
C HIS A 176 0.64 31.67 -0.20
N ALA A 177 0.59 30.76 -1.18
CA ALA A 177 -0.24 29.55 -1.09
C ALA A 177 0.27 28.60 0.01
N GLU A 178 1.58 28.52 0.22
CA GLU A 178 2.18 27.74 1.33
C GLU A 178 1.83 28.31 2.71
N ALA A 179 1.87 29.64 2.87
CA ALA A 179 1.40 30.30 4.10
C ALA A 179 -0.10 30.05 4.36
N LYS A 180 -0.93 30.13 3.31
CA LYS A 180 -2.38 29.84 3.36
C LYS A 180 -2.67 28.37 3.71
N PHE A 181 -1.87 27.43 3.20
CA PHE A 181 -1.93 26.02 3.60
C PHE A 181 -1.59 25.84 5.09
N LEU A 182 -0.50 26.45 5.57
CA LEU A 182 -0.11 26.41 6.98
C LEU A 182 -1.15 27.05 7.91
N GLU A 183 -1.81 28.14 7.49
CA GLU A 183 -2.91 28.76 8.24
C GLU A 183 -4.13 27.83 8.34
N ALA A 184 -4.54 27.18 7.24
CA ALA A 184 -5.63 26.21 7.25
C ALA A 184 -5.29 24.98 8.10
N VAL A 185 -4.04 24.51 8.04
CA VAL A 185 -3.51 23.42 8.88
C VAL A 185 -3.55 23.80 10.37
N GLU A 186 -3.05 24.99 10.77
CA GLU A 186 -3.04 25.42 12.17
C GLU A 186 -4.47 25.58 12.74
N ALA A 187 -5.42 26.05 11.91
CA ALA A 187 -6.82 26.19 12.29
C ALA A 187 -7.54 24.84 12.45
N LEU A 188 -7.30 23.87 11.55
CA LEU A 188 -8.02 22.59 11.49
C LEU A 188 -7.29 21.42 12.16
N TYR A 189 -6.06 21.60 12.65
CA TYR A 189 -5.21 20.56 13.26
C TYR A 189 -5.97 19.64 14.24
N TRP A 190 -6.75 20.23 15.15
CA TRP A 190 -7.47 19.51 16.21
C TRP A 190 -8.69 18.72 15.71
N LYS A 191 -9.07 18.87 14.44
CA LYS A 191 -9.99 18.00 13.70
C LYS A 191 -9.28 16.96 12.83
N GLY A 192 -7.95 17.01 12.68
CA GLY A 192 -7.20 16.21 11.69
C GLY A 192 -7.41 14.70 11.78
N TRP A 193 -7.67 14.18 12.98
CA TRP A 193 -8.02 12.77 13.23
C TRP A 193 -9.32 12.31 12.53
N GLN A 194 -10.25 13.23 12.22
CA GLN A 194 -11.52 12.93 11.55
C GLN A 194 -11.34 12.48 10.09
N LEU A 195 -10.18 12.81 9.49
CA LEU A 195 -9.83 12.47 8.12
C LEU A 195 -9.42 11.00 7.93
N GLY A 196 -9.12 10.28 9.01
CA GLY A 196 -8.48 8.97 8.99
C GLY A 196 -6.95 9.03 9.03
N SER A 197 -6.31 7.89 8.78
CA SER A 197 -4.88 7.64 8.95
C SER A 197 -4.37 6.60 7.94
N LYS A 198 -3.05 6.43 7.82
CA LYS A 198 -2.46 5.38 6.98
C LYS A 198 -2.92 3.97 7.44
N PRO A 199 -3.00 2.95 6.55
CA PRO A 199 -3.55 1.63 6.88
C PRO A 199 -2.80 0.82 7.95
N GLU A 200 -1.61 1.26 8.36
CA GLU A 200 -0.83 0.67 9.46
C GLU A 200 -1.17 1.24 10.85
N ILE A 201 -2.09 2.22 10.92
CA ILE A 201 -2.59 2.86 12.16
C ILE A 201 -4.01 2.38 12.44
N GLN A 202 -4.26 1.87 13.65
CA GLN A 202 -5.61 1.43 14.06
C GLN A 202 -6.57 2.59 14.30
N VAL A 203 -6.09 3.64 14.97
CA VAL A 203 -6.89 4.79 15.41
C VAL A 203 -6.13 6.08 15.12
N ALA A 204 -6.73 6.98 14.35
CA ALA A 204 -6.13 8.27 14.04
C ALA A 204 -6.01 9.15 15.30
N THR A 205 -4.82 9.71 15.55
CA THR A 205 -4.51 10.56 16.73
C THR A 205 -4.21 12.01 16.32
N SER A 206 -3.86 12.89 17.27
CA SER A 206 -3.33 14.23 16.93
C SER A 206 -2.05 14.14 16.09
N VAL A 207 -1.20 13.13 16.37
CA VAL A 207 0.07 12.87 15.68
C VAL A 207 -0.10 12.06 14.39
N HIS A 208 -0.91 11.00 14.40
CA HIS A 208 -1.05 10.06 13.29
C HIS A 208 -2.40 10.22 12.57
N ASN A 209 -2.46 11.07 11.55
CA ASN A 209 -3.64 11.26 10.69
C ASN A 209 -3.22 11.75 9.29
N HIS A 210 -4.17 11.88 8.36
CA HIS A 210 -3.85 12.36 7.00
C HIS A 210 -3.39 13.84 6.94
N LEU A 211 -3.84 14.71 7.85
CA LEU A 211 -3.39 16.11 7.90
C LEU A 211 -1.90 16.18 8.28
N THR A 212 -1.48 15.46 9.33
CA THR A 212 -0.07 15.40 9.72
C THR A 212 0.79 14.68 8.70
N ALA A 213 0.30 13.57 8.13
CA ALA A 213 1.00 12.87 7.05
C ALA A 213 1.19 13.76 5.81
N GLY A 214 0.21 14.60 5.45
CA GLY A 214 0.32 15.54 4.34
C GLY A 214 1.34 16.65 4.60
N VAL A 215 1.34 17.23 5.81
CA VAL A 215 2.34 18.22 6.23
C VAL A 215 3.75 17.62 6.22
N MET A 216 3.93 16.44 6.81
CA MET A 216 5.24 15.77 6.87
C MET A 216 5.72 15.32 5.50
N LYS A 217 4.84 14.86 4.60
CA LYS A 217 5.22 14.61 3.20
C LYS A 217 5.69 15.90 2.51
N TYR A 218 4.86 16.95 2.56
CA TYR A 218 5.13 18.19 1.82
C TYR A 218 6.40 18.91 2.29
N PHE A 219 6.72 18.94 3.58
CA PHE A 219 7.98 19.55 4.06
C PHE A 219 9.16 18.57 4.13
N GLY A 220 8.91 17.29 4.39
CA GLY A 220 9.96 16.25 4.51
C GLY A 220 10.60 15.87 3.19
N ASP A 221 9.81 15.63 2.14
CA ASP A 221 10.29 15.21 0.80
C ASP A 221 11.02 16.33 0.03
N SER A 222 11.01 17.57 0.58
CA SER A 222 11.82 18.70 0.11
C SER A 222 12.92 19.11 1.09
N PHE A 223 13.07 18.39 2.21
CA PHE A 223 13.99 18.70 3.31
C PHE A 223 13.77 20.10 3.95
N ARG A 224 12.65 20.77 3.64
CA ARG A 224 12.31 22.12 4.12
C ARG A 224 11.58 22.07 5.46
N TYR A 225 12.23 21.51 6.48
CA TYR A 225 11.63 21.31 7.80
C TYR A 225 11.32 22.60 8.58
N GLY A 226 11.85 23.76 8.17
CA GLY A 226 11.67 25.04 8.88
C GLY A 226 10.21 25.42 9.19
N PRO A 227 9.32 25.54 8.17
CA PRO A 227 7.91 25.87 8.41
C PRO A 227 7.15 24.81 9.22
N ALA A 228 7.53 23.53 9.10
CA ALA A 228 6.99 22.45 9.92
C ALA A 228 7.41 22.58 11.40
N ILE A 229 8.67 22.92 11.66
CA ILE A 229 9.19 23.24 13.01
C ILE A 229 8.40 24.40 13.62
N GLU A 230 8.21 25.50 12.90
CA GLU A 230 7.45 26.66 13.39
C GLU A 230 5.99 26.31 13.70
N LEU A 231 5.33 25.52 12.84
CA LEU A 231 3.97 25.03 13.06
C LEU A 231 3.87 24.16 14.32
N PHE A 232 4.69 23.11 14.41
CA PHE A 232 4.60 22.16 15.53
C PHE A 232 5.07 22.76 16.86
N GLN A 233 6.00 23.73 16.87
CA GLN A 233 6.33 24.53 18.06
C GLN A 233 5.15 25.31 18.64
N LYS A 234 4.18 25.74 17.82
CA LYS A 234 2.94 26.39 18.31
C LYS A 234 2.00 25.35 18.91
N LEU A 235 1.78 24.26 18.18
CA LEU A 235 0.78 23.23 18.50
C LEU A 235 1.17 22.40 19.73
N GLN A 236 2.45 22.08 19.90
CA GLN A 236 3.04 21.40 21.06
C GLN A 236 2.66 22.04 22.40
N LYS A 237 2.46 23.36 22.44
CA LYS A 237 2.09 24.09 23.66
C LYS A 237 0.68 23.74 24.17
N LYS A 238 -0.13 23.03 23.37
CA LYS A 238 -1.46 22.53 23.72
C LYS A 238 -1.47 21.02 23.99
N ASP A 239 -0.65 20.26 23.27
CA ASP A 239 -0.55 18.80 23.38
C ASP A 239 0.92 18.35 23.23
N PRO A 240 1.53 17.72 24.25
CA PRO A 240 2.92 17.27 24.19
C PRO A 240 3.17 16.13 23.20
N GLU A 241 2.15 15.37 22.75
CA GLU A 241 2.35 14.31 21.75
C GLU A 241 2.84 14.88 20.42
N VAL A 242 2.42 16.10 20.08
CA VAL A 242 2.88 16.87 18.89
C VAL A 242 4.39 17.12 18.93
N GLY A 243 5.03 17.00 20.10
CA GLY A 243 6.48 16.95 20.24
C GLY A 243 7.16 15.85 19.42
N ALA A 244 6.45 14.78 19.03
CA ALA A 244 6.96 13.75 18.13
C ALA A 244 7.23 14.31 16.73
N LEU A 245 6.24 14.97 16.12
CA LEU A 245 6.36 15.61 14.79
C LEU A 245 7.40 16.74 14.79
N LEU A 246 7.49 17.49 15.89
CA LEU A 246 8.53 18.51 16.08
C LEU A 246 9.93 17.89 16.19
N ALA A 247 10.09 16.80 16.94
CA ALA A 247 11.37 16.11 17.06
C ALA A 247 11.81 15.45 15.75
N GLU A 248 10.88 14.83 15.02
CA GLU A 248 11.11 14.30 13.67
C GLU A 248 11.55 15.42 12.71
N SER A 249 10.85 16.56 12.72
CA SER A 249 11.22 17.73 11.92
C SER A 249 12.59 18.30 12.29
N TYR A 250 12.95 18.33 13.58
CA TYR A 250 14.30 18.73 14.02
C TYR A 250 15.39 17.71 13.60
N ILE A 251 15.11 16.41 13.62
CA ILE A 251 16.04 15.38 13.11
C ILE A 251 16.24 15.56 11.60
N GLY A 252 15.16 15.80 10.84
CA GLY A 252 15.22 16.11 9.41
C GLY A 252 16.02 17.39 9.10
N ALA A 253 15.90 18.42 9.94
CA ALA A 253 16.72 19.64 9.88
C ALA A 253 18.18 19.45 10.37
N ASN A 254 18.58 18.23 10.74
CA ASN A 254 19.88 17.88 11.33
C ASN A 254 20.14 18.54 12.71
N GLU A 255 19.11 19.09 13.37
CA GLU A 255 19.17 19.76 14.68
C GLU A 255 18.94 18.79 15.85
N GLU A 256 19.62 17.64 15.83
CA GLU A 256 19.41 16.49 16.73
C GLU A 256 19.39 16.87 18.22
N THR A 257 20.22 17.83 18.64
CA THR A 257 20.29 18.27 20.04
C THR A 257 19.06 19.05 20.52
N LYS A 258 18.26 19.60 19.60
CA LYS A 258 16.94 20.17 19.91
C LYS A 258 15.87 19.08 19.93
N ALA A 259 15.90 18.14 18.99
CA ALA A 259 15.00 16.99 18.96
C ALA A 259 15.05 16.18 20.27
N VAL A 260 16.25 15.82 20.75
CA VAL A 260 16.41 15.05 22.00
C VAL A 260 15.92 15.83 23.24
N LYS A 261 16.09 17.16 23.27
CA LYS A 261 15.53 18.01 24.35
C LYS A 261 14.00 18.01 24.31
N VAL A 262 13.41 18.20 23.13
CA VAL A 262 11.96 18.12 22.91
C VAL A 262 11.41 16.78 23.39
N LEU A 263 11.99 15.66 22.94
CA LEU A 263 11.56 14.32 23.37
C LEU A 263 11.61 14.17 24.90
N TYR A 264 12.73 14.56 25.53
CA TYR A 264 12.91 14.49 26.98
C TYR A 264 11.94 15.38 27.77
N GLU A 265 11.64 16.59 27.28
CA GLU A 265 10.70 17.51 27.94
C GLU A 265 9.25 17.05 27.79
N ASN A 266 8.88 16.45 26.65
CA ASN A 266 7.51 16.04 26.37
C ASN A 266 7.19 14.65 26.96
N LEU A 267 8.15 13.72 26.98
CA LEU A 267 8.01 12.42 27.67
C LEU A 267 7.90 12.54 29.20
N LYS A 268 8.26 13.70 29.79
CA LYS A 268 7.94 14.00 31.20
C LYS A 268 6.47 14.34 31.44
N LEU A 269 5.78 14.82 30.40
CA LEU A 269 4.37 15.23 30.44
C LEU A 269 3.46 14.09 29.97
N ALA A 270 3.86 13.38 28.91
CA ALA A 270 3.15 12.25 28.31
C ALA A 270 4.05 11.00 28.25
N SER A 271 4.36 10.43 29.41
CA SER A 271 5.30 9.30 29.56
C SER A 271 4.83 7.96 29.00
N LEU A 272 3.59 7.87 28.50
CA LEU A 272 3.01 6.68 27.86
C LEU A 272 2.95 6.80 26.32
N SER A 273 3.27 7.98 25.78
CA SER A 273 3.08 8.38 24.39
C SER A 273 3.97 7.57 23.43
N TYR A 274 3.38 6.58 22.75
CA TYR A 274 4.12 5.75 21.79
C TYR A 274 4.72 6.55 20.60
N PRO A 275 4.13 7.65 20.08
CA PRO A 275 4.76 8.43 19.01
C PRO A 275 6.08 9.09 19.46
N LEU A 276 6.11 9.69 20.66
CA LEU A 276 7.34 10.25 21.24
C LEU A 276 8.41 9.16 21.43
N LEU A 277 8.01 7.99 21.94
CA LEU A 277 8.89 6.84 22.11
C LEU A 277 9.43 6.31 20.77
N HIS A 278 8.61 6.26 19.71
CA HIS A 278 9.02 5.81 18.38
C HIS A 278 10.08 6.71 17.75
N VAL A 279 9.90 8.03 17.79
CA VAL A 279 10.91 8.97 17.27
C VAL A 279 12.22 8.85 18.06
N GLN A 280 12.15 8.62 19.38
CA GLN A 280 13.34 8.34 20.19
C GLN A 280 14.01 7.00 19.83
N VAL A 281 13.23 5.96 19.56
CA VAL A 281 13.71 4.63 19.13
C VAL A 281 14.43 4.73 17.78
N ASP A 282 13.84 5.34 16.76
CA ASP A 282 14.49 5.47 15.45
C ASP A 282 15.73 6.37 15.49
N PHE A 283 15.73 7.43 16.32
CA PHE A 283 16.93 8.20 16.60
C PHE A 283 18.04 7.31 17.19
N LEU A 284 17.75 6.52 18.24
CA LEU A 284 18.73 5.61 18.83
C LEU A 284 19.22 4.53 17.87
N ARG A 285 18.35 3.99 17.01
CA ARG A 285 18.72 3.04 15.94
C ARG A 285 19.70 3.65 14.94
N SER A 286 19.44 4.87 14.46
CA SER A 286 20.37 5.57 13.55
C SER A 286 21.73 5.91 14.18
N LYS A 287 21.83 5.90 15.52
CA LYS A 287 23.10 6.02 16.26
C LYS A 287 23.69 4.68 16.73
N GLY A 288 23.13 3.54 16.29
CA GLY A 288 23.58 2.20 16.66
C GLY A 288 23.41 1.86 18.15
N LYS A 289 22.49 2.51 18.87
CA LYS A 289 22.23 2.32 20.30
C LYS A 289 21.06 1.37 20.54
N TYR A 290 21.17 0.17 19.97
CA TYR A 290 20.07 -0.78 19.90
C TYR A 290 19.58 -1.27 21.27
N ASP A 291 20.45 -1.41 22.28
CA ASP A 291 20.03 -1.81 23.65
C ASP A 291 19.04 -0.81 24.27
N MET A 292 19.29 0.48 24.07
CA MET A 292 18.42 1.56 24.55
C MET A 292 17.15 1.63 23.71
N ALA A 293 17.26 1.46 22.39
CA ALA A 293 16.12 1.37 21.49
C ALA A 293 15.19 0.20 21.87
N LEU A 294 15.75 -0.95 22.27
CA LEU A 294 15.00 -2.14 22.67
C LEU A 294 14.21 -1.93 23.96
N GLN A 295 14.81 -1.24 24.95
CA GLN A 295 14.11 -0.90 26.19
C GLN A 295 12.91 0.02 25.93
N LEU A 296 13.07 1.05 25.10
CA LEU A 296 11.99 1.98 24.75
C LEU A 296 10.93 1.34 23.83
N ALA A 297 11.32 0.50 22.87
CA ALA A 297 10.38 -0.20 22.00
C ALA A 297 9.53 -1.23 22.76
N LYS A 298 10.13 -1.98 23.70
CA LYS A 298 9.38 -2.86 24.63
C LYS A 298 8.41 -2.06 25.50
N TYR A 299 8.83 -0.90 25.98
CA TYR A 299 7.98 -0.02 26.77
C TYR A 299 6.81 0.53 25.94
N ALA A 300 7.03 0.96 24.69
CA ALA A 300 5.97 1.40 23.78
C ALA A 300 4.94 0.30 23.44
N VAL A 301 5.40 -0.95 23.25
CA VAL A 301 4.51 -2.12 23.11
C VAL A 301 3.71 -2.36 24.39
N ASN A 302 4.34 -2.25 25.56
CA ASN A 302 3.67 -2.45 26.85
C ASN A 302 2.63 -1.35 27.16
N THR A 303 2.80 -0.11 26.67
CA THR A 303 1.78 0.95 26.85
C THR A 303 0.69 0.90 25.79
N THR A 304 1.01 0.51 24.55
CA THR A 304 0.07 0.49 23.42
C THR A 304 0.14 -0.83 22.64
N PRO A 305 -0.33 -1.96 23.22
CA PRO A 305 -0.22 -3.29 22.63
C PRO A 305 -1.24 -3.57 21.51
N SER A 306 -2.26 -2.73 21.33
CA SER A 306 -3.26 -2.89 20.27
C SER A 306 -2.81 -2.33 18.92
N GLU A 307 -1.75 -1.52 18.89
CA GLU A 307 -1.34 -0.73 17.72
C GLU A 307 -0.23 -1.44 16.94
N PHE A 308 -0.43 -1.66 15.64
CA PHE A 308 0.47 -2.47 14.81
C PHE A 308 1.89 -1.90 14.78
N LEU A 309 2.02 -0.57 14.74
CA LEU A 309 3.32 0.09 14.65
C LEU A 309 4.23 -0.17 15.85
N THR A 310 3.72 -0.43 17.06
CA THR A 310 4.59 -0.66 18.24
C THR A 310 5.30 -2.01 18.12
N TRP A 311 4.55 -3.06 17.78
CA TRP A 311 5.08 -4.39 17.49
C TRP A 311 6.00 -4.39 16.27
N ALA A 312 5.59 -3.74 15.18
CA ALA A 312 6.42 -3.60 13.99
C ALA A 312 7.76 -2.90 14.31
N LYS A 313 7.75 -1.84 15.13
CA LYS A 313 8.96 -1.12 15.57
C LYS A 313 9.86 -1.98 16.47
N LEU A 314 9.27 -2.76 17.38
CA LEU A 314 10.01 -3.69 18.25
C LEU A 314 10.65 -4.84 17.44
N THR A 315 9.93 -5.41 16.46
CA THR A 315 10.50 -6.38 15.51
C THR A 315 11.68 -5.78 14.75
N ASP A 316 11.54 -4.55 14.27
CA ASP A 316 12.58 -3.82 13.52
C ASP A 316 13.88 -3.66 14.35
N VAL A 317 13.77 -3.38 15.65
CA VAL A 317 14.90 -3.32 16.60
C VAL A 317 15.49 -4.69 16.89
N TYR A 318 14.67 -5.74 17.04
CA TYR A 318 15.17 -7.10 17.25
C TYR A 318 15.96 -7.62 16.02
N ILE A 319 15.56 -7.26 14.80
CA ILE A 319 16.33 -7.52 13.57
C ILE A 319 17.67 -6.77 13.60
N ASP A 320 17.69 -5.51 14.04
CA ASP A 320 18.93 -4.71 14.14
C ASP A 320 19.94 -5.26 15.16
N ILE A 321 19.46 -5.95 16.20
CA ILE A 321 20.27 -6.61 17.24
C ILE A 321 20.78 -8.00 16.81
N GLY A 322 20.12 -8.65 15.85
CA GLY A 322 20.38 -10.05 15.48
C GLY A 322 19.67 -11.08 16.37
N ASP A 323 18.72 -10.66 17.20
CA ASP A 323 17.89 -11.56 18.01
C ASP A 323 16.66 -11.99 17.20
N TYR A 324 16.94 -12.80 16.18
CA TYR A 324 15.99 -13.24 15.15
C TYR A 324 14.82 -14.05 15.72
N LYS A 325 15.04 -14.78 16.82
CA LYS A 325 14.00 -15.55 17.51
C LYS A 325 12.97 -14.65 18.17
N ASN A 326 13.41 -13.62 18.90
CA ASN A 326 12.47 -12.65 19.45
C ASN A 326 11.88 -11.71 18.39
N ALA A 327 12.60 -11.42 17.30
CA ALA A 327 12.04 -10.68 16.17
C ALA A 327 10.82 -11.42 15.57
N LEU A 328 10.96 -12.72 15.33
CA LEU A 328 9.91 -13.56 14.75
C LEU A 328 8.73 -13.77 15.74
N LEU A 329 9.00 -13.96 17.03
CA LEU A 329 7.97 -14.01 18.08
C LEU A 329 7.22 -12.68 18.23
N THR A 330 7.91 -11.54 18.05
CA THR A 330 7.30 -10.20 18.08
C THR A 330 6.44 -9.97 16.84
N LEU A 331 6.92 -10.38 15.66
CA LEU A 331 6.17 -10.30 14.40
C LEU A 331 4.85 -11.11 14.48
N ASN A 332 4.89 -12.33 15.00
CA ASN A 332 3.71 -13.16 15.26
C ASN A 332 2.75 -12.58 16.31
N SER A 333 3.19 -11.57 17.07
CA SER A 333 2.36 -10.87 18.07
C SER A 333 1.79 -9.55 17.53
N CYS A 334 2.07 -9.18 16.27
CA CYS A 334 1.50 -7.99 15.64
C CYS A 334 -0.02 -8.08 15.49
N PRO A 335 -0.81 -7.10 15.96
CA PRO A 335 -2.23 -7.00 15.64
C PRO A 335 -2.40 -6.58 14.18
N MET A 336 -3.21 -7.32 13.43
CA MET A 336 -3.39 -7.12 11.97
C MET A 336 -4.72 -6.45 11.67
N PHE A 337 -4.74 -5.51 10.71
CA PHE A 337 -5.91 -4.70 10.39
C PHE A 337 -6.40 -4.94 8.96
N THR A 338 -7.71 -4.85 8.75
CA THR A 338 -8.32 -4.88 7.41
C THR A 338 -7.93 -3.62 6.63
N TYR A 339 -7.27 -3.80 5.49
CA TYR A 339 -7.00 -2.70 4.56
C TYR A 339 -8.33 -2.12 4.04
N SER A 340 -8.44 -0.79 4.04
CA SER A 340 -9.51 -0.06 3.36
C SER A 340 -8.97 0.46 2.02
N GLU A 341 -9.73 0.24 0.94
CA GLU A 341 -9.43 0.85 -0.36
C GLU A 341 -9.61 2.37 -0.34
N ARG A 342 -8.97 3.07 -1.27
CA ARG A 342 -9.11 4.53 -1.42
C ARG A 342 -10.54 4.89 -1.83
N ASP A 343 -11.00 6.05 -1.35
CA ASP A 343 -12.33 6.59 -1.67
C ASP A 343 -12.52 6.82 -3.18
N MET A 344 -13.11 5.84 -3.86
CA MET A 344 -13.47 5.87 -5.27
C MET A 344 -14.89 5.34 -5.46
N HIS A 345 -15.53 5.69 -6.58
CA HIS A 345 -16.88 5.25 -6.89
C HIS A 345 -16.97 4.77 -8.35
N ARG A 346 -17.89 3.83 -8.61
CA ARG A 346 -18.16 3.34 -9.96
C ARG A 346 -18.97 4.38 -10.73
N MET A 347 -18.47 4.77 -11.90
CA MET A 347 -19.17 5.63 -12.83
C MET A 347 -20.09 4.84 -13.78
N PRO A 348 -21.08 5.50 -14.40
CA PRO A 348 -21.65 5.09 -15.67
C PRO A 348 -20.58 4.87 -16.73
N ALA A 349 -20.84 3.98 -17.70
CA ALA A 349 -19.94 3.77 -18.83
C ALA A 349 -20.05 4.96 -19.81
N PRO A 350 -18.94 5.67 -20.10
CA PRO A 350 -19.00 6.85 -20.94
C PRO A 350 -19.34 6.49 -22.39
N GLN A 351 -20.21 7.27 -23.02
CA GLN A 351 -20.57 7.12 -24.44
C GLN A 351 -19.33 7.24 -25.35
N LYS A 352 -18.37 8.07 -24.94
CA LYS A 352 -17.15 8.39 -25.69
C LYS A 352 -16.07 8.91 -24.75
N THR A 353 -14.83 8.51 -24.99
CA THR A 353 -13.65 8.95 -24.23
C THR A 353 -12.72 9.75 -25.13
N HIS A 354 -12.18 10.86 -24.63
CA HIS A 354 -11.22 11.72 -25.32
C HIS A 354 -9.99 11.92 -24.44
N LEU A 355 -8.82 11.42 -24.87
CA LEU A 355 -7.56 11.51 -24.13
C LEU A 355 -6.48 12.16 -25.03
N PRO A 356 -6.54 13.49 -25.23
CA PRO A 356 -5.67 14.18 -26.18
C PRO A 356 -4.20 14.14 -25.76
N ILE A 357 -3.29 14.09 -26.74
CA ILE A 357 -1.85 14.24 -26.50
C ILE A 357 -1.46 15.68 -26.80
N LYS A 358 -0.87 16.37 -25.82
CA LYS A 358 -0.30 17.71 -26.03
C LYS A 358 0.71 17.64 -27.17
N GLN A 359 0.55 18.48 -28.20
CA GLN A 359 1.33 18.33 -29.45
C GLN A 359 2.84 18.33 -29.23
N ASP A 360 3.33 19.06 -28.22
CA ASP A 360 4.76 19.22 -27.98
C ASP A 360 5.37 17.99 -27.28
N ILE A 361 4.54 17.14 -26.66
CA ILE A 361 4.93 15.78 -26.23
C ILE A 361 5.09 14.88 -27.45
N VAL A 362 4.17 14.92 -28.42
CA VAL A 362 4.30 14.16 -29.68
C VAL A 362 5.56 14.56 -30.44
N LYS A 363 5.82 15.87 -30.55
CA LYS A 363 7.03 16.43 -31.21
C LYS A 363 8.33 16.14 -30.46
N SER A 364 8.29 15.63 -29.23
CA SER A 364 9.50 15.39 -28.42
C SER A 364 10.30 14.19 -28.91
N GLY A 365 9.65 13.16 -29.47
CA GLY A 365 10.27 11.87 -29.79
C GLY A 365 10.79 11.08 -28.58
N ILE A 366 10.49 11.52 -27.34
CA ILE A 366 10.95 10.85 -26.10
C ILE A 366 9.99 9.74 -25.66
N MET A 367 8.71 9.87 -26.01
CA MET A 367 7.75 8.76 -25.98
C MET A 367 7.98 7.89 -27.22
N GLU A 368 8.26 6.61 -27.00
CA GLU A 368 8.16 5.61 -28.06
C GLU A 368 6.68 5.21 -28.23
N ASP A 369 6.27 4.80 -29.43
CA ASP A 369 4.91 4.27 -29.65
C ASP A 369 4.69 3.02 -28.77
N ASP A 370 3.55 2.95 -28.07
CA ASP A 370 3.24 1.87 -27.10
C ASP A 370 3.40 0.46 -27.73
N THR A 371 4.55 -0.19 -27.48
CA THR A 371 4.91 -1.52 -28.02
C THR A 371 4.10 -2.67 -27.40
N VAL A 372 3.09 -2.34 -26.57
CA VAL A 372 2.17 -3.23 -25.84
C VAL A 372 1.52 -4.30 -26.74
N GLY A 373 1.39 -4.05 -28.05
CA GLY A 373 0.90 -5.03 -29.03
C GLY A 373 1.96 -5.97 -29.65
N ARG A 374 3.18 -6.06 -29.09
CA ARG A 374 4.29 -6.88 -29.63
C ARG A 374 4.98 -7.80 -28.61
N GLU A 375 4.70 -7.69 -27.32
CA GLU A 375 5.23 -8.65 -26.34
C GLU A 375 4.48 -9.99 -26.43
N GLY A 376 5.16 -11.09 -26.09
CA GLY A 376 4.48 -12.36 -25.81
C GLY A 376 3.78 -12.32 -24.45
N GLU A 377 2.93 -13.31 -24.18
CA GLU A 377 2.38 -13.49 -22.82
C GLU A 377 3.54 -13.83 -21.85
N PRO A 378 3.71 -13.08 -20.74
CA PRO A 378 4.77 -13.34 -19.77
C PRO A 378 4.44 -14.57 -18.92
N ASP A 379 5.47 -15.21 -18.34
CA ASP A 379 5.31 -16.42 -17.51
C ASP A 379 4.17 -16.29 -16.47
N PRO A 380 3.13 -17.15 -16.55
CA PRO A 380 2.03 -17.18 -15.60
C PRO A 380 2.47 -17.34 -14.14
N ASN A 381 3.62 -17.96 -13.86
CA ASN A 381 4.15 -18.10 -12.51
C ASN A 381 4.57 -16.74 -11.91
N LEU A 382 5.22 -15.89 -12.71
CA LEU A 382 5.58 -14.52 -12.31
C LEU A 382 4.35 -13.62 -12.15
N LEU A 383 3.34 -13.74 -13.03
CA LEU A 383 2.07 -13.03 -12.90
C LEU A 383 1.27 -13.43 -11.66
N ARG A 384 1.42 -14.68 -11.19
CA ARG A 384 0.65 -15.24 -10.06
C ARG A 384 1.37 -15.17 -8.71
N LEU A 385 2.54 -14.53 -8.64
CA LEU A 385 3.22 -14.28 -7.36
C LEU A 385 2.25 -13.60 -6.37
N PRO A 386 2.09 -14.10 -5.14
CA PRO A 386 1.10 -13.57 -4.20
C PRO A 386 1.57 -12.31 -3.45
N ALA A 387 2.89 -12.05 -3.36
CA ALA A 387 3.43 -10.91 -2.62
C ALA A 387 2.94 -9.52 -3.11
N PRO A 388 2.81 -9.24 -4.43
CA PRO A 388 2.20 -8.00 -4.93
C PRO A 388 0.74 -7.75 -4.51
N ALA A 389 0.00 -8.76 -4.06
CA ALA A 389 -1.38 -8.63 -3.59
C ALA A 389 -1.50 -8.32 -2.08
N LEU A 390 -0.38 -8.18 -1.35
CA LEU A 390 -0.38 -7.83 0.06
C LEU A 390 -0.57 -6.32 0.26
N HIS A 391 -1.44 -5.95 1.20
CA HIS A 391 -1.80 -4.56 1.51
C HIS A 391 -1.68 -4.25 3.02
N GLY A 392 -1.53 -2.97 3.37
CA GLY A 392 -1.53 -2.47 4.76
C GLY A 392 -0.59 -3.22 5.71
N THR A 393 -1.10 -3.62 6.89
CA THR A 393 -0.31 -4.34 7.91
C THR A 393 0.34 -5.62 7.37
N PHE A 394 -0.31 -6.34 6.43
CA PHE A 394 0.23 -7.56 5.83
C PHE A 394 1.43 -7.27 4.91
N ALA A 395 1.35 -6.22 4.09
CA ALA A 395 2.48 -5.77 3.28
C ALA A 395 3.66 -5.34 4.18
N LYS A 396 3.36 -4.60 5.25
CA LYS A 396 4.40 -4.12 6.16
C LYS A 396 5.03 -5.26 6.97
N ALA A 397 4.24 -6.23 7.43
CA ALA A 397 4.74 -7.45 8.08
C ALA A 397 5.59 -8.30 7.13
N TYR A 398 5.18 -8.44 5.86
CA TYR A 398 5.99 -9.11 4.83
C TYR A 398 7.34 -8.41 4.62
N SER A 399 7.39 -7.08 4.58
CA SER A 399 8.66 -6.33 4.49
C SER A 399 9.62 -6.59 5.66
N LEU A 400 9.09 -6.93 6.85
CA LEU A 400 9.91 -7.33 8.00
C LEU A 400 10.37 -8.79 7.88
N LEU A 401 9.55 -9.68 7.30
CA LEU A 401 9.90 -11.07 7.04
C LEU A 401 10.95 -11.23 5.93
N THR A 402 10.86 -10.47 4.82
CA THR A 402 11.92 -10.46 3.79
C THR A 402 13.21 -9.85 4.32
N ARG A 403 13.11 -8.79 5.16
CA ARG A 403 14.27 -8.19 5.86
C ARG A 403 14.96 -9.19 6.79
N LEU A 404 14.19 -10.04 7.47
CA LEU A 404 14.70 -11.11 8.32
C LEU A 404 15.37 -12.21 7.48
N ALA A 405 14.71 -12.68 6.42
CA ALA A 405 15.26 -13.68 5.48
C ALA A 405 16.58 -13.21 4.85
N ALA A 406 16.67 -11.95 4.42
CA ALA A 406 17.88 -11.32 3.89
C ALA A 406 19.03 -11.14 4.92
N LYS A 407 18.83 -11.53 6.18
CA LYS A 407 19.86 -11.52 7.24
C LYS A 407 20.35 -12.90 7.68
N ILE A 408 19.55 -13.95 7.49
CA ILE A 408 19.90 -15.33 7.94
C ILE A 408 19.77 -16.40 6.86
N GLY A 409 19.19 -16.08 5.69
CA GLY A 409 18.84 -17.08 4.68
C GLY A 409 17.56 -17.86 5.02
N TRP A 410 17.19 -18.79 4.14
CA TRP A 410 15.96 -19.56 4.26
C TRP A 410 16.02 -20.61 5.38
N ASP A 411 17.08 -21.43 5.41
CA ASP A 411 17.13 -22.60 6.28
C ASP A 411 17.27 -22.22 7.75
N ASP A 412 18.05 -21.17 8.07
CA ASP A 412 18.14 -20.65 9.44
C ASP A 412 16.86 -19.90 9.86
N LEU A 413 16.10 -19.35 8.92
CA LEU A 413 14.75 -18.83 9.18
C LEU A 413 13.76 -19.98 9.49
N LEU A 414 13.85 -21.12 8.80
CA LEU A 414 13.07 -22.33 9.13
C LEU A 414 13.50 -22.95 10.48
N LYS A 415 14.80 -22.98 10.80
CA LYS A 415 15.31 -23.36 12.14
C LYS A 415 14.86 -22.39 13.23
N CYS A 416 14.71 -21.10 12.92
CA CYS A 416 14.11 -20.14 13.84
C CYS A 416 12.60 -20.39 14.02
N ARG A 417 11.84 -20.55 12.93
CA ARG A 417 10.40 -20.89 12.93
C ARG A 417 10.12 -22.13 13.77
N SER A 418 10.72 -23.26 13.43
CA SER A 418 10.57 -24.54 14.16
C SER A 418 11.14 -24.48 15.58
N GLY A 419 12.10 -23.60 15.86
CA GLY A 419 12.63 -23.38 17.20
C GLY A 419 11.72 -22.59 18.14
N VAL A 420 10.87 -21.69 17.62
CA VAL A 420 10.00 -20.82 18.44
C VAL A 420 8.51 -21.17 18.36
N PHE A 421 8.06 -21.84 17.29
CA PHE A 421 6.65 -22.16 17.05
C PHE A 421 6.30 -23.65 17.12
N VAL A 422 5.00 -23.88 17.33
CA VAL A 422 4.21 -25.08 17.07
C VAL A 422 3.18 -24.71 16.01
N MET A 423 2.92 -25.59 15.05
CA MET A 423 1.86 -25.44 14.04
C MET A 423 0.49 -25.80 14.64
N GLU A 424 -0.60 -25.32 14.03
CA GLU A 424 -1.94 -25.56 14.59
C GLU A 424 -2.32 -27.05 14.62
N GLU A 425 -1.96 -27.83 13.60
CA GLU A 425 -2.27 -29.27 13.57
C GLU A 425 -1.37 -30.09 14.51
N GLU A 426 -0.07 -29.74 14.63
CA GLU A 426 0.78 -30.27 15.70
C GLU A 426 0.12 -30.04 17.08
N TYR A 427 -0.35 -28.82 17.34
CA TYR A 427 -1.01 -28.46 18.59
C TYR A 427 -2.33 -29.22 18.82
N ARG A 428 -3.15 -29.42 17.78
CA ARG A 428 -4.38 -30.23 17.84
C ARG A 428 -4.07 -31.69 18.14
N ILE A 429 -3.13 -32.30 17.43
CA ILE A 429 -2.69 -33.69 17.61
C ILE A 429 -2.12 -33.89 19.03
N LEU A 430 -1.34 -32.93 19.53
CA LEU A 430 -0.81 -32.95 20.91
C LEU A 430 -1.93 -32.83 21.94
N LYS A 431 -2.90 -31.93 21.75
CA LYS A 431 -4.05 -31.76 22.65
C LYS A 431 -4.93 -33.02 22.69
N ALA A 432 -5.18 -33.65 21.54
CA ALA A 432 -5.88 -34.94 21.46
C ALA A 432 -5.13 -36.02 22.25
N LYS A 433 -3.82 -36.18 22.02
CA LYS A 433 -2.96 -37.12 22.77
C LYS A 433 -2.90 -36.82 24.27
N GLU A 434 -3.01 -35.56 24.69
CA GLU A 434 -3.06 -35.18 26.10
C GLU A 434 -4.43 -35.50 26.74
N GLU A 435 -5.53 -35.34 26.00
CA GLU A 435 -6.88 -35.73 26.41
C GLU A 435 -7.05 -37.27 26.47
N GLU A 436 -6.42 -38.01 25.55
CA GLU A 436 -6.23 -39.47 25.64
C GLU A 436 -5.42 -39.88 26.88
N ARG A 437 -4.35 -39.15 27.21
CA ARG A 437 -3.57 -39.39 28.45
C ARG A 437 -4.41 -39.14 29.71
N LYS A 438 -5.25 -38.10 29.73
CA LYS A 438 -6.13 -37.78 30.86
C LYS A 438 -7.28 -38.78 31.02
N THR A 439 -7.85 -39.27 29.92
CA THR A 439 -8.90 -40.30 29.95
C THR A 439 -8.36 -41.69 30.31
N SER A 440 -7.16 -42.08 29.87
CA SER A 440 -6.51 -43.33 30.32
C SER A 440 -6.11 -43.31 31.80
N ILE A 441 -5.61 -42.18 32.33
CA ILE A 441 -5.29 -42.02 33.75
C ILE A 441 -6.54 -42.15 34.63
N SER A 442 -7.71 -41.66 34.19
CA SER A 442 -8.95 -41.71 34.96
C SER A 442 -9.64 -43.08 34.95
N GLN A 443 -9.29 -44.01 34.04
CA GLN A 443 -9.75 -45.40 34.12
C GLN A 443 -9.02 -46.21 35.20
N HIS A 444 -7.78 -45.85 35.56
CA HIS A 444 -6.90 -46.70 36.36
C HIS A 444 -7.12 -46.66 37.89
N SER A 445 -8.01 -45.81 38.39
CA SER A 445 -8.30 -45.62 39.83
C SER A 445 -9.55 -46.36 40.34
N SER A 446 -10.25 -47.11 39.48
CA SER A 446 -11.58 -47.67 39.76
C SER A 446 -11.61 -49.15 40.23
N LYS A 447 -10.74 -49.52 41.19
CA LYS A 447 -10.84 -50.80 41.92
C LYS A 447 -10.74 -50.63 43.44
N ALA A 448 -11.90 -50.50 44.08
CA ALA A 448 -12.09 -50.71 45.52
C ALA A 448 -13.07 -51.89 45.74
N PRO A 449 -12.90 -52.71 46.79
CA PRO A 449 -13.75 -53.89 47.02
C PRO A 449 -15.12 -53.53 47.63
N LYS A 450 -16.08 -54.44 47.48
CA LYS A 450 -17.32 -54.44 48.28
C LYS A 450 -17.07 -55.15 49.60
N ASP A 451 -17.51 -54.56 50.72
CA ASP A 451 -18.70 -55.04 51.43
C ASP A 451 -19.14 -54.08 52.56
N SER A 452 -20.18 -54.44 53.30
CA SER A 452 -21.17 -53.50 53.86
C SER A 452 -21.08 -53.15 55.34
N SER A 453 -21.34 -51.89 55.70
CA SER A 453 -22.01 -51.51 56.97
C SER A 453 -22.68 -50.12 56.89
N THR A 454 -23.88 -50.00 57.46
CA THR A 454 -24.66 -48.75 57.73
C THR A 454 -25.04 -48.74 59.23
N PRO A 455 -25.59 -47.66 59.87
CA PRO A 455 -26.25 -46.46 59.30
C PRO A 455 -25.94 -45.08 60.00
N SER A 456 -26.70 -44.05 59.58
CA SER A 456 -27.32 -42.95 60.40
C SER A 456 -26.58 -41.67 60.88
N VAL A 457 -27.11 -40.52 60.39
CA VAL A 457 -27.53 -39.28 61.13
C VAL A 457 -26.52 -38.15 61.46
N GLN A 458 -26.79 -36.97 60.86
CA GLN A 458 -26.86 -35.55 61.34
C GLN A 458 -25.94 -35.03 62.50
N THR A 459 -25.54 -33.75 62.63
CA THR A 459 -26.24 -32.47 62.28
C THR A 459 -25.31 -31.23 62.25
N ALA A 460 -25.83 -30.10 61.70
CA ALA A 460 -25.50 -28.68 61.99
C ALA A 460 -24.41 -27.98 61.12
N SER A 461 -24.43 -26.66 60.83
CA SER A 461 -25.29 -25.55 61.33
C SER A 461 -25.45 -24.33 60.36
N THR A 462 -26.65 -23.72 60.36
CA THR A 462 -27.02 -22.27 60.20
C THR A 462 -26.64 -21.39 58.98
N THR A 463 -27.73 -20.94 58.31
CA THR A 463 -28.10 -19.60 57.72
C THR A 463 -27.54 -18.33 58.40
N PRO A 464 -27.60 -17.09 57.82
CA PRO A 464 -28.59 -16.48 56.87
C PRO A 464 -28.03 -16.07 55.48
N SER A 465 -28.80 -15.78 54.42
CA SER A 465 -30.01 -14.93 54.19
C SER A 465 -29.68 -13.41 54.15
N THR A 466 -30.32 -12.53 53.36
CA THR A 466 -31.75 -12.46 52.94
C THR A 466 -31.97 -11.49 51.74
N VAL A 467 -33.14 -11.60 51.06
CA VAL A 467 -33.96 -10.51 50.43
C VAL A 467 -33.46 -9.87 49.11
N ASP A 468 -34.24 -9.70 48.02
CA ASP A 468 -35.56 -10.22 47.50
C ASP A 468 -35.50 -10.05 45.94
N GLN A 469 -36.50 -10.14 45.04
CA GLN A 469 -37.98 -10.22 45.03
C GLN A 469 -38.45 -10.90 43.69
N GLU A 470 -39.40 -11.85 43.66
CA GLU A 470 -40.85 -11.78 43.27
C GLU A 470 -41.23 -10.94 42.01
N ASP A 471 -42.27 -11.23 41.19
CA ASP A 471 -43.06 -12.43 40.78
C ASP A 471 -44.03 -11.95 39.65
N GLY A 472 -44.74 -12.70 38.78
CA GLY A 472 -44.89 -14.14 38.47
C GLY A 472 -46.11 -14.40 37.54
N SER A 473 -46.52 -15.67 37.39
CA SER A 473 -47.76 -16.19 36.70
C SER A 473 -47.84 -16.02 35.16
N GLU A 474 -47.95 -17.10 34.36
CA GLU A 474 -49.17 -17.80 33.83
C GLU A 474 -49.95 -17.03 32.72
N LYS A 475 -50.52 -17.62 31.65
CA LYS A 475 -50.99 -19.01 31.38
C LYS A 475 -51.03 -19.38 29.87
N LYS A 476 -51.28 -20.69 29.65
CA LYS A 476 -51.84 -21.53 28.55
C LYS A 476 -52.73 -20.84 27.47
N GLU A 477 -53.12 -21.45 26.32
CA GLU A 477 -53.37 -22.86 25.87
C GLU A 477 -52.87 -23.06 24.38
N GLU A 478 -52.44 -24.24 23.88
CA GLU A 478 -53.16 -25.41 23.28
C GLU A 478 -53.99 -25.08 22.00
N GLU A 479 -54.16 -25.86 20.90
CA GLU A 479 -53.61 -27.09 20.23
C GLU A 479 -54.15 -27.05 18.73
N ASP A 480 -53.98 -27.93 17.70
CA ASP A 480 -53.52 -29.33 17.54
C ASP A 480 -53.07 -29.70 16.07
N SER A 481 -52.11 -30.65 15.94
CA SER A 481 -51.82 -31.80 15.01
C SER A 481 -52.23 -32.02 13.50
N GLU A 482 -51.56 -33.06 12.92
CA GLU A 482 -51.88 -33.93 11.73
C GLU A 482 -51.61 -33.42 10.28
N LYS A 483 -51.41 -34.23 9.20
CA LYS A 483 -50.74 -35.55 8.89
C LYS A 483 -50.75 -35.82 7.35
N GLN A 484 -49.69 -36.45 6.79
CA GLN A 484 -49.65 -37.22 5.49
C GLN A 484 -50.09 -36.45 4.20
N GLU A 485 -49.98 -36.86 2.92
CA GLU A 485 -49.47 -37.99 2.06
C GLU A 485 -48.83 -37.29 0.81
N GLN A 486 -47.78 -37.70 0.07
CA GLN A 486 -47.36 -38.93 -0.66
C GLN A 486 -48.01 -39.21 -2.04
N THR A 487 -47.29 -38.85 -3.13
CA THR A 487 -47.21 -39.40 -4.53
C THR A 487 -46.16 -38.55 -5.28
N GLU A 488 -45.16 -38.98 -6.08
CA GLU A 488 -44.87 -40.11 -7.01
C GLU A 488 -44.97 -39.77 -8.52
N GLU A 489 -43.82 -39.89 -9.21
CA GLU A 489 -43.52 -40.23 -10.63
C GLU A 489 -42.14 -39.59 -11.00
N THR A 490 -40.97 -40.22 -11.24
CA THR A 490 -40.45 -41.46 -11.88
C THR A 490 -40.19 -41.45 -13.39
N THR A 491 -38.90 -41.34 -13.78
CA THR A 491 -38.13 -42.03 -14.86
C THR A 491 -36.66 -41.53 -14.75
N GLU A 492 -35.56 -42.30 -14.66
CA GLU A 492 -35.02 -43.42 -15.49
C GLU A 492 -34.73 -42.98 -16.95
N ASP A 493 -33.66 -43.33 -17.67
CA ASP A 493 -32.54 -44.32 -17.59
C ASP A 493 -31.26 -43.69 -18.25
N THR A 494 -30.01 -44.17 -18.35
CA THR A 494 -29.33 -45.49 -18.21
C THR A 494 -27.86 -45.34 -17.73
N GLU A 495 -27.22 -46.44 -17.32
CA GLU A 495 -25.79 -46.58 -16.94
C GLU A 495 -24.78 -46.57 -18.12
N LYS A 496 -23.46 -46.47 -17.82
CA LYS A 496 -22.51 -47.62 -17.98
C LYS A 496 -21.08 -47.40 -17.44
N LYS A 497 -20.47 -48.50 -17.00
CA LYS A 497 -19.02 -48.71 -16.77
C LYS A 497 -18.47 -49.74 -17.76
N GLU A 498 -17.16 -49.74 -18.00
CA GLU A 498 -16.34 -50.94 -18.26
C GLU A 498 -14.98 -50.80 -17.51
N ASP A 499 -14.32 -51.92 -17.22
CA ASP A 499 -13.12 -52.06 -16.34
C ASP A 499 -11.91 -52.66 -17.10
N VAL A 500 -10.81 -52.99 -16.38
CA VAL A 500 -9.70 -53.93 -16.78
C VAL A 500 -8.58 -53.30 -17.66
N HIS A 501 -7.25 -53.57 -17.54
CA HIS A 501 -6.46 -54.64 -16.87
C HIS A 501 -5.17 -54.13 -16.16
N GLU A 502 -4.60 -54.92 -15.24
CA GLU A 502 -3.21 -54.81 -14.69
C GLU A 502 -2.12 -55.26 -15.69
N ASP A 503 -0.86 -54.85 -15.45
CA ASP A 503 0.32 -55.77 -15.45
C ASP A 503 1.50 -55.21 -14.60
N LYS A 504 2.57 -56.00 -14.35
CA LYS A 504 3.52 -55.84 -13.22
C LYS A 504 5.03 -55.88 -13.58
N ASP A 505 5.84 -55.86 -12.50
CA ASP A 505 7.27 -56.17 -12.34
C ASP A 505 8.23 -54.96 -12.45
N ASP A 506 9.02 -54.54 -11.44
CA ASP A 506 9.77 -55.16 -10.32
C ASP A 506 11.25 -55.48 -10.67
N ASP A 507 12.18 -54.65 -10.17
CA ASP A 507 13.46 -55.08 -9.55
C ASP A 507 14.09 -53.91 -8.74
N ASN A 508 15.08 -54.22 -7.91
CA ASN A 508 15.60 -53.40 -6.80
C ASN A 508 17.14 -53.31 -6.83
N THR A 509 17.69 -52.30 -6.13
CA THR A 509 18.92 -52.30 -5.30
C THR A 509 19.97 -51.22 -5.60
N ASN A 510 20.68 -50.83 -4.52
CA ASN A 510 22.02 -50.21 -4.48
C ASN A 510 22.10 -48.73 -4.96
N LYS A 511 22.46 -47.74 -4.13
CA LYS A 511 23.44 -47.75 -3.03
C LYS A 511 23.24 -46.64 -2.00
N GLU A 512 23.68 -46.89 -0.77
CA GLU A 512 24.23 -45.87 0.13
C GLU A 512 25.72 -45.66 -0.21
N GLU A 513 26.17 -44.42 -0.40
CA GLU A 513 27.50 -43.86 -0.03
C GLU A 513 27.65 -42.41 -0.53
N ILE A 514 28.72 -41.71 -0.12
CA ILE A 514 29.09 -40.33 -0.50
C ILE A 514 28.24 -39.22 0.16
N VAL A 515 28.41 -39.06 1.47
CA VAL A 515 28.22 -37.77 2.16
C VAL A 515 29.58 -37.28 2.66
N GLU A 516 30.31 -36.52 1.83
CA GLU A 516 31.37 -35.58 2.24
C GLU A 516 32.00 -34.89 1.02
N LYS A 517 31.61 -33.62 0.76
CA LYS A 517 32.36 -32.55 0.06
C LYS A 517 31.47 -31.35 -0.23
N MET A 518 31.45 -30.36 0.67
CA MET A 518 30.88 -29.05 0.36
C MET A 518 31.58 -27.91 1.14
N GLU A 519 32.92 -27.86 1.01
CA GLU A 519 33.69 -26.66 1.33
C GLU A 519 34.60 -26.31 0.14
N ASN A 520 34.62 -25.03 -0.22
CA ASN A 520 35.46 -24.40 -1.26
C ASN A 520 35.25 -24.91 -2.71
N VAL A 521 34.57 -24.10 -3.52
CA VAL A 521 34.73 -24.10 -4.98
C VAL A 521 35.47 -22.82 -5.37
N ASP A 522 36.75 -22.97 -5.73
CA ASP A 522 37.52 -21.94 -6.44
C ASP A 522 37.32 -22.13 -7.94
N LEU A 523 37.42 -21.05 -8.72
CA LEU A 523 37.02 -21.03 -10.14
C LEU A 523 38.20 -21.17 -11.09
N ASN A 524 38.46 -22.38 -11.57
CA ASN A 524 39.01 -22.68 -12.92
C ASN A 524 39.23 -24.19 -13.15
N GLU A 525 38.51 -24.79 -14.11
CA GLU A 525 39.07 -25.68 -15.16
C GLU A 525 37.96 -26.07 -16.17
N GLU A 526 38.33 -26.34 -17.42
CA GLU A 526 37.42 -26.69 -18.52
C GLU A 526 37.41 -28.21 -18.79
N SER A 527 36.23 -28.80 -19.02
CA SER A 527 36.11 -30.13 -19.68
C SER A 527 34.73 -30.30 -20.34
N GLU A 528 34.59 -31.36 -21.15
CA GLU A 528 33.68 -31.39 -22.31
C GLU A 528 32.22 -31.82 -22.01
N ALA A 529 31.31 -31.48 -22.93
CA ALA A 529 29.88 -31.71 -22.79
C ALA A 529 29.38 -33.01 -23.45
N SER A 530 28.50 -33.73 -22.75
CA SER A 530 27.51 -34.63 -23.38
C SER A 530 26.31 -34.87 -22.45
N ASP A 531 25.14 -35.06 -23.07
CA ASP A 531 23.82 -35.40 -22.52
C ASP A 531 23.17 -34.50 -21.45
N LEU A 532 21.84 -34.36 -21.57
CA LEU A 532 20.98 -33.56 -20.70
C LEU A 532 20.65 -34.34 -19.42
N PRO A 533 21.05 -33.87 -18.23
CA PRO A 533 20.44 -34.33 -16.99
C PRO A 533 19.01 -33.81 -16.90
N LYS A 534 18.09 -34.61 -16.37
CA LYS A 534 17.03 -34.02 -15.53
C LYS A 534 17.77 -33.39 -14.34
N MET A 535 17.68 -32.08 -14.17
CA MET A 535 18.22 -31.45 -12.97
C MET A 535 17.31 -31.83 -11.81
N ASP A 536 17.82 -32.61 -10.86
CA ASP A 536 17.17 -32.78 -9.57
C ASP A 536 17.01 -31.41 -8.89
N GLU A 537 15.90 -31.22 -8.18
CA GLU A 537 15.69 -29.98 -7.45
C GLU A 537 16.76 -29.84 -6.36
N HIS A 538 17.55 -28.75 -6.41
CA HIS A 538 18.09 -28.17 -5.19
C HIS A 538 16.91 -27.57 -4.40
N SER A 539 16.12 -28.45 -3.80
CA SER A 539 14.80 -28.16 -3.24
C SER A 539 14.94 -27.26 -2.01
N LEU A 540 14.61 -25.98 -2.17
CA LEU A 540 14.17 -25.18 -1.03
C LEU A 540 13.01 -25.92 -0.38
N GLU A 541 13.16 -26.29 0.90
CA GLU A 541 12.13 -27.02 1.63
C GLU A 541 10.85 -26.16 1.69
N ARG A 542 9.77 -26.63 1.04
CA ARG A 542 8.45 -25.97 1.08
C ARG A 542 7.91 -26.08 2.51
N PRO A 543 7.55 -24.97 3.17
CA PRO A 543 6.99 -25.06 4.51
C PRO A 543 5.71 -25.87 4.48
N GLN A 544 5.56 -26.81 5.42
CA GLN A 544 4.30 -27.53 5.60
C GLN A 544 3.23 -26.54 6.05
N GLN A 545 2.21 -26.34 5.20
CA GLN A 545 1.01 -25.60 5.56
C GLN A 545 0.16 -26.41 6.53
N ALA A 546 -0.41 -25.77 7.55
CA ALA A 546 -1.32 -26.42 8.51
C ALA A 546 -2.71 -26.83 7.93
N ALA A 547 -2.81 -27.01 6.62
CA ALA A 547 -4.04 -27.31 5.88
C ALA A 547 -3.86 -28.29 4.70
N GLU A 548 -2.63 -28.67 4.30
CA GLU A 548 -2.36 -29.57 3.17
C GLU A 548 -1.81 -30.94 3.64
N GLU A 549 -2.62 -31.70 4.37
CA GLU A 549 -2.47 -33.17 4.44
C GLU A 549 -3.76 -33.86 3.97
N SER A 550 -3.62 -34.72 2.96
CA SER A 550 -4.70 -35.60 2.50
C SER A 550 -4.53 -36.99 3.10
N LYS A 551 -5.64 -37.64 3.43
CA LYS A 551 -5.63 -38.92 4.16
C LYS A 551 -5.44 -40.11 3.21
N ASP A 552 -4.20 -40.59 3.10
CA ASP A 552 -3.82 -41.99 2.82
C ASP A 552 -2.30 -42.14 3.10
N GLY A 553 -1.76 -43.25 3.63
CA GLY A 553 -2.43 -44.45 4.13
C GLY A 553 -1.47 -45.50 4.73
N ASN A 554 -1.31 -45.48 6.07
CA ASN A 554 -0.95 -46.62 6.93
C ASN A 554 0.36 -47.44 6.64
N GLU A 555 1.45 -47.12 7.37
CA GLU A 555 2.60 -48.03 7.61
C GLU A 555 2.79 -48.35 9.11
N PRO A 556 3.43 -49.49 9.47
CA PRO A 556 3.39 -50.04 10.83
C PRO A 556 4.42 -49.43 11.80
N ALA A 557 4.07 -49.42 13.09
CA ALA A 557 4.86 -48.79 14.15
C ALA A 557 6.21 -49.49 14.42
N ALA A 558 7.31 -48.72 14.39
CA ALA A 558 8.64 -49.13 14.82
C ALA A 558 9.21 -48.17 15.89
N SER A 559 9.82 -48.75 16.93
CA SER A 559 10.62 -48.09 17.99
C SER A 559 10.09 -46.76 18.57
N ALA A 560 9.37 -46.84 19.68
CA ALA A 560 9.15 -45.67 20.54
C ALA A 560 10.48 -45.22 21.20
N GLN A 561 11.07 -44.12 20.71
CA GLN A 561 12.04 -43.36 21.50
C GLN A 561 11.31 -42.34 22.37
N ASP A 562 11.55 -42.38 23.67
CA ASP A 562 10.86 -41.59 24.70
C ASP A 562 11.36 -40.13 24.71
N SER A 563 11.07 -39.44 23.61
CA SER A 563 11.34 -38.02 23.41
C SER A 563 10.38 -37.21 24.29
N SER A 564 10.89 -36.79 25.45
CA SER A 564 10.19 -35.90 26.38
C SER A 564 10.02 -34.51 25.76
N PHE A 565 9.00 -34.36 24.90
CA PHE A 565 8.62 -33.14 24.21
C PHE A 565 8.06 -32.10 25.19
N SER A 566 8.96 -31.44 25.93
CA SER A 566 8.65 -30.33 26.82
C SER A 566 8.34 -29.06 26.01
N PHE A 567 7.11 -28.98 25.49
CA PHE A 567 6.64 -27.88 24.63
C PHE A 567 6.52 -26.51 25.32
N GLY A 568 6.75 -26.40 26.63
CA GLY A 568 6.38 -25.25 27.48
C GLY A 568 6.98 -23.88 27.12
N ASN A 569 7.90 -23.81 26.15
CA ASN A 569 8.53 -22.56 25.69
C ASN A 569 8.19 -22.16 24.23
N LYS A 570 7.47 -23.00 23.46
CA LYS A 570 7.05 -22.68 22.09
C LYS A 570 5.68 -22.00 22.06
N ARG A 571 5.40 -21.18 21.05
CA ARG A 571 4.09 -20.52 20.81
C ARG A 571 3.37 -21.09 19.59
N LEU A 572 2.07 -20.83 19.45
CA LEU A 572 1.35 -21.10 18.21
C LEU A 572 1.81 -20.10 17.12
N CYS A 573 2.07 -20.58 15.91
CA CYS A 573 2.24 -19.70 14.74
C CYS A 573 0.87 -19.18 14.27
N GLU A 574 0.73 -17.88 14.08
CA GLU A 574 -0.48 -17.27 13.54
C GLU A 574 -0.67 -17.63 12.06
N ARG A 575 -1.90 -18.00 11.66
CA ARG A 575 -2.19 -18.43 10.27
C ARG A 575 -1.79 -17.41 9.22
N TRP A 576 -1.90 -16.12 9.53
CA TRP A 576 -1.49 -15.06 8.61
C TRP A 576 0.03 -15.03 8.43
N LEU A 577 0.81 -15.32 9.47
CA LEU A 577 2.27 -15.37 9.38
C LEU A 577 2.72 -16.64 8.65
N ASP A 578 2.08 -17.79 8.90
CA ASP A 578 2.32 -19.01 8.12
C ASP A 578 2.06 -18.78 6.62
N ASN A 579 0.97 -18.10 6.27
CA ASN A 579 0.74 -17.68 4.89
C ASN A 579 1.84 -16.75 4.36
N LEU A 580 2.38 -15.81 5.15
CA LEU A 580 3.52 -14.99 4.72
C LEU A 580 4.83 -15.80 4.55
N PHE A 581 5.03 -16.90 5.28
CA PHE A 581 6.11 -17.85 5.00
C PHE A 581 5.94 -18.53 3.65
N MET A 582 4.71 -18.88 3.26
CA MET A 582 4.42 -19.43 1.93
C MET A 582 4.62 -18.39 0.82
N VAL A 583 4.20 -17.14 1.05
CA VAL A 583 4.45 -16.03 0.11
C VAL A 583 5.96 -15.80 -0.07
N LEU A 584 6.74 -15.84 1.02
CA LEU A 584 8.20 -15.73 0.97
C LEU A 584 8.84 -16.91 0.24
N TYR A 585 8.35 -18.13 0.47
CA TYR A 585 8.80 -19.33 -0.22
C TYR A 585 8.63 -19.18 -1.74
N GLU A 586 7.47 -18.72 -2.21
CA GLU A 586 7.21 -18.53 -3.64
C GLU A 586 8.08 -17.42 -4.27
N ASP A 587 8.25 -16.28 -3.59
CA ASP A 587 9.19 -15.25 -4.03
C ASP A 587 10.63 -15.82 -4.13
N LEU A 588 11.12 -16.54 -3.11
CA LEU A 588 12.46 -17.15 -3.10
C LEU A 588 12.62 -18.26 -4.16
N ARG A 589 11.59 -19.08 -4.39
CA ARG A 589 11.57 -20.16 -5.38
C ARG A 589 11.67 -19.61 -6.81
N VAL A 590 10.86 -18.60 -7.14
CA VAL A 590 10.91 -17.94 -8.46
C VAL A 590 12.23 -17.18 -8.64
N TYR A 591 12.76 -16.55 -7.58
CA TYR A 591 14.07 -15.89 -7.65
C TYR A 591 15.21 -16.88 -7.88
N THR A 592 15.27 -17.98 -7.13
CA THR A 592 16.35 -19.00 -7.26
C THR A 592 16.27 -19.75 -8.59
N PHE A 593 15.06 -20.05 -9.09
CA PHE A 593 14.87 -20.56 -10.45
C PHE A 593 15.43 -19.57 -11.48
N TRP A 594 15.03 -18.29 -11.41
CA TRP A 594 15.52 -17.24 -12.31
C TRP A 594 17.04 -17.10 -12.31
N ARG A 595 17.70 -17.08 -11.14
CA ARG A 595 19.16 -16.94 -11.06
C ARG A 595 19.88 -18.18 -11.63
N THR A 596 19.33 -19.37 -11.41
CA THR A 596 19.86 -20.63 -11.98
C THR A 596 19.69 -20.65 -13.51
N GLU A 597 18.51 -20.30 -14.02
CA GLU A 597 18.23 -20.18 -15.46
C GLU A 597 19.19 -19.18 -16.12
N ALA A 598 19.30 -17.97 -15.59
CA ALA A 598 20.20 -16.94 -16.11
C ALA A 598 21.69 -17.33 -16.06
N ALA A 599 22.12 -18.11 -15.06
CA ALA A 599 23.48 -18.64 -14.97
C ALA A 599 23.75 -19.74 -16.01
N HIS A 600 22.80 -20.65 -16.22
CA HIS A 600 22.89 -21.71 -17.23
C HIS A 600 22.98 -21.16 -18.66
N TYR A 601 22.14 -20.18 -19.02
CA TYR A 601 22.24 -19.51 -20.33
C TYR A 601 23.58 -18.77 -20.49
N ARG A 602 24.09 -18.15 -19.42
CA ARG A 602 25.38 -17.44 -19.41
C ARG A 602 26.57 -18.38 -19.61
N SER A 603 26.58 -19.57 -18.98
CA SER A 603 27.67 -20.55 -19.15
C SER A 603 27.69 -21.13 -20.57
N GLN A 604 26.52 -21.36 -21.17
CA GLN A 604 26.37 -21.83 -22.55
C GLN A 604 26.51 -20.72 -23.60
N GLN A 605 26.88 -19.49 -23.19
CA GLN A 605 27.00 -18.29 -24.03
C GLN A 605 25.75 -17.97 -24.88
N MET A 606 24.57 -18.46 -24.46
CA MET A 606 23.32 -18.26 -25.17
C MET A 606 22.63 -16.95 -24.74
N PRO A 607 21.95 -16.24 -25.67
CA PRO A 607 21.27 -15.00 -25.35
C PRO A 607 20.04 -15.28 -24.49
N TYR A 608 20.16 -15.05 -23.19
CA TYR A 608 19.05 -15.12 -22.25
C TYR A 608 18.01 -14.04 -22.58
N ARG A 609 16.74 -14.44 -22.75
CA ARG A 609 15.65 -13.57 -23.21
C ARG A 609 14.40 -13.78 -22.37
N LYS A 610 13.80 -12.67 -21.95
CA LYS A 610 12.49 -12.54 -21.31
C LYS A 610 11.80 -11.30 -21.89
N THR A 611 10.49 -11.15 -21.71
CA THR A 611 9.75 -9.93 -22.10
C THR A 611 10.11 -8.75 -21.18
N GLY A 612 9.82 -7.52 -21.60
CA GLY A 612 9.94 -6.35 -20.73
C GLY A 612 8.98 -6.42 -19.55
N THR A 613 7.81 -7.06 -19.71
CA THR A 613 6.90 -7.39 -18.60
C THR A 613 7.51 -8.35 -17.58
N GLU A 614 8.19 -9.41 -17.98
CA GLU A 614 8.90 -10.31 -17.08
C GLU A 614 10.07 -9.62 -16.37
N TRP A 615 10.87 -8.83 -17.10
CA TRP A 615 11.97 -8.06 -16.50
C TRP A 615 11.51 -7.04 -15.45
N GLU A 616 10.34 -6.42 -15.63
CA GLU A 616 9.74 -5.54 -14.61
C GLU A 616 9.38 -6.33 -13.33
N LEU A 617 8.74 -7.50 -13.47
CA LEU A 617 8.33 -8.36 -12.36
C LEU A 617 9.52 -8.99 -11.63
N LEU A 618 10.58 -9.35 -12.36
CA LEU A 618 11.86 -9.81 -11.82
C LEU A 618 12.58 -8.70 -11.04
N GLY A 619 12.53 -7.46 -11.55
CA GLY A 619 13.02 -6.28 -10.85
C GLY A 619 12.28 -6.02 -9.53
N ASP A 620 10.94 -6.14 -9.53
CA ASP A 620 10.14 -6.05 -8.31
C ASP A 620 10.47 -7.16 -7.32
N LEU A 621 10.63 -8.40 -7.80
CA LEU A 621 10.92 -9.56 -6.98
C LEU A 621 12.30 -9.45 -6.30
N ALA A 622 13.34 -9.13 -7.08
CA ALA A 622 14.67 -8.86 -6.56
C ALA A 622 14.65 -7.73 -5.51
N LEU A 623 13.88 -6.66 -5.74
CA LEU A 623 13.77 -5.54 -4.80
C LEU A 623 13.03 -5.94 -3.50
N ARG A 624 11.97 -6.77 -3.56
CA ARG A 624 11.29 -7.31 -2.36
C ARG A 624 12.23 -8.18 -1.50
N LEU A 625 13.13 -8.91 -2.17
CA LEU A 625 14.13 -9.79 -1.57
C LEU A 625 15.48 -9.10 -1.26
N TRP A 626 15.53 -7.76 -1.31
CA TRP A 626 16.73 -6.94 -0.98
C TRP A 626 17.93 -7.10 -1.94
N HIS A 627 17.74 -7.72 -3.11
CA HIS A 627 18.72 -7.86 -4.19
C HIS A 627 18.72 -6.62 -5.11
N GLU A 628 19.22 -5.50 -4.59
CA GLU A 628 19.15 -4.18 -5.26
C GLU A 628 19.95 -4.11 -6.58
N ASN A 629 21.04 -4.86 -6.72
CA ASN A 629 21.83 -4.88 -7.96
C ASN A 629 21.09 -5.62 -9.08
N GLU A 630 20.57 -6.81 -8.77
CA GLU A 630 19.77 -7.63 -9.66
C GLU A 630 18.46 -6.93 -10.05
N ALA A 631 17.87 -6.17 -9.13
CA ALA A 631 16.75 -5.30 -9.42
C ALA A 631 17.12 -4.20 -10.44
N ARG A 632 18.25 -3.51 -10.24
CA ARG A 632 18.76 -2.50 -11.18
C ARG A 632 18.97 -3.08 -12.58
N GLU A 633 19.68 -4.21 -12.69
CA GLU A 633 19.91 -4.92 -13.95
C GLU A 633 18.60 -5.28 -14.66
N SER A 634 17.63 -5.82 -13.92
CA SER A 634 16.32 -6.22 -14.47
C SER A 634 15.50 -5.01 -14.93
N TYR A 635 15.52 -3.90 -14.19
CA TYR A 635 14.85 -2.67 -14.63
C TYR A 635 15.54 -2.00 -15.82
N GLU A 636 16.87 -2.08 -15.95
CA GLU A 636 17.57 -1.61 -17.16
C GLU A 636 17.16 -2.46 -18.38
N LEU A 637 17.18 -3.79 -18.26
CA LEU A 637 16.75 -4.72 -19.32
C LEU A 637 15.25 -4.57 -19.68
N CYS A 638 14.38 -4.30 -18.71
CA CYS A 638 12.97 -3.96 -18.97
C CYS A 638 12.85 -2.78 -19.94
N LEU A 639 13.71 -1.77 -19.80
CA LEU A 639 13.63 -0.51 -20.55
C LEU A 639 14.26 -0.59 -21.93
N ASP A 640 15.15 -1.56 -22.18
CA ASP A 640 15.59 -1.92 -23.54
C ASP A 640 14.48 -2.60 -24.36
N HIS A 641 13.46 -3.16 -23.70
CA HIS A 641 12.33 -3.87 -24.33
C HIS A 641 11.05 -3.02 -24.46
N LYS A 642 10.70 -2.24 -23.44
CA LYS A 642 9.47 -1.43 -23.39
C LYS A 642 9.63 -0.20 -22.51
N PHE A 643 8.86 0.86 -22.76
CA PHE A 643 8.72 1.92 -21.76
C PHE A 643 7.96 1.42 -20.52
N SER A 644 8.57 1.51 -19.33
CA SER A 644 7.88 1.31 -18.05
C SER A 644 8.14 2.46 -17.09
N ALA A 645 7.09 3.21 -16.75
CA ALA A 645 7.15 4.25 -15.72
C ALA A 645 7.53 3.69 -14.34
N LYS A 646 7.22 2.41 -14.06
CA LYS A 646 7.57 1.75 -12.79
C LYS A 646 9.07 1.47 -12.71
N ALA A 647 9.64 0.86 -13.76
CA ALA A 647 11.07 0.60 -13.86
C ALA A 647 11.87 1.92 -13.83
N TRP A 648 11.45 2.93 -14.60
CA TRP A 648 12.08 4.26 -14.56
C TRP A 648 12.04 4.91 -13.17
N MET A 649 10.94 4.79 -12.41
CA MET A 649 10.83 5.36 -11.07
C MET A 649 11.76 4.64 -10.08
N LYS A 650 11.86 3.30 -10.14
CA LYS A 650 12.77 2.54 -9.28
C LYS A 650 14.24 2.73 -9.63
N LEU A 651 14.57 2.90 -10.92
CA LEU A 651 15.89 3.33 -11.33
C LEU A 651 16.21 4.76 -10.88
N LEU A 652 15.26 5.70 -10.93
CA LEU A 652 15.45 7.06 -10.40
C LEU A 652 15.78 7.04 -8.89
N GLU A 653 15.07 6.23 -8.10
CA GLU A 653 15.33 6.03 -6.67
C GLU A 653 16.74 5.48 -6.40
N ILE A 654 17.15 4.44 -7.14
CA ILE A 654 18.48 3.81 -7.04
C ILE A 654 19.59 4.80 -7.47
N TYR A 655 19.45 5.46 -8.63
CA TYR A 655 20.46 6.40 -9.13
C TYR A 655 20.57 7.66 -8.25
N ALA A 656 19.48 8.15 -7.67
CA ALA A 656 19.51 9.27 -6.73
C ALA A 656 20.26 8.90 -5.44
N LYS A 657 20.04 7.69 -4.91
CA LYS A 657 20.75 7.12 -3.75
C LYS A 657 22.25 6.93 -4.02
N GLU A 658 22.61 6.41 -5.20
CA GLU A 658 24.01 6.31 -5.65
C GLU A 658 24.67 7.70 -5.84
N GLY A 659 23.89 8.71 -6.27
CA GLY A 659 24.39 10.01 -6.70
C GLY A 659 24.71 10.07 -8.20
N ASN A 660 24.20 9.15 -9.01
CA ASN A 660 24.40 9.14 -10.45
C ASN A 660 23.48 10.18 -11.12
N VAL A 661 23.85 11.45 -11.01
CA VAL A 661 23.08 12.60 -11.51
C VAL A 661 22.70 12.45 -12.98
N GLN A 662 23.58 11.92 -13.84
CA GLN A 662 23.30 11.80 -15.27
C GLN A 662 22.23 10.75 -15.57
N LYS A 663 22.31 9.53 -14.98
CA LYS A 663 21.27 8.52 -15.15
C LYS A 663 19.95 8.93 -14.46
N ALA A 664 20.03 9.56 -13.29
CA ALA A 664 18.86 10.06 -12.56
C ALA A 664 18.12 11.17 -13.33
N LEU A 665 18.82 12.15 -13.89
CA LEU A 665 18.20 13.19 -14.71
C LEU A 665 17.56 12.62 -15.99
N LEU A 666 18.18 11.63 -16.63
CA LEU A 666 17.58 10.93 -17.78
C LEU A 666 16.27 10.23 -17.39
N ALA A 667 16.25 9.53 -16.25
CA ALA A 667 15.03 8.90 -15.72
C ALA A 667 13.95 9.94 -15.39
N ALA A 668 14.31 11.03 -14.70
CA ALA A 668 13.39 12.11 -14.36
C ALA A 668 12.81 12.81 -15.61
N VAL A 669 13.59 12.96 -16.68
CA VAL A 669 13.12 13.48 -17.99
C VAL A 669 12.13 12.51 -18.64
N LYS A 670 12.46 11.22 -18.77
CA LYS A 670 11.56 10.19 -19.32
C LYS A 670 10.25 10.09 -18.53
N LEU A 671 10.32 10.13 -17.19
CA LEU A 671 9.16 10.15 -16.30
C LEU A 671 8.33 11.42 -16.44
N THR A 672 8.95 12.61 -16.51
CA THR A 672 8.24 13.89 -16.64
C THR A 672 7.44 13.95 -17.94
N VAL A 673 8.00 13.46 -19.05
CA VAL A 673 7.27 13.40 -20.35
C VAL A 673 6.09 12.43 -20.28
N TYR A 674 6.24 11.28 -19.60
CA TYR A 674 5.14 10.34 -19.35
C TYR A 674 4.06 10.93 -18.42
N HIS A 675 4.44 11.62 -17.35
CA HIS A 675 3.52 12.32 -16.44
C HIS A 675 2.69 13.37 -17.22
N GLU A 676 3.35 14.20 -18.03
CA GLU A 676 2.71 15.23 -18.84
C GLU A 676 1.80 14.63 -19.96
N ARG A 677 2.15 13.46 -20.52
CA ARG A 677 1.27 12.68 -21.42
C ARG A 677 -0.04 12.26 -20.74
N TRP A 678 0.03 11.91 -19.46
CA TRP A 678 -1.09 11.39 -18.66
C TRP A 678 -1.68 12.43 -17.69
N TYR A 679 -1.53 13.73 -18.02
CA TYR A 679 -2.16 14.86 -17.32
C TYR A 679 -1.71 15.04 -15.85
N HIS A 680 -0.59 14.42 -15.47
CA HIS A 680 0.06 14.61 -14.17
C HIS A 680 0.99 15.81 -14.26
N GLU A 681 0.40 17.00 -14.17
CA GLU A 681 1.06 18.31 -14.30
C GLU A 681 1.72 18.78 -13.00
N ILE A 682 1.52 18.06 -11.88
CA ILE A 682 2.17 18.33 -10.57
C ILE A 682 3.68 18.17 -10.72
N VAL A 683 4.41 19.20 -10.29
CA VAL A 683 5.84 19.18 -10.01
C VAL A 683 6.08 18.62 -8.60
N TYR A 684 5.40 19.15 -7.58
CA TYR A 684 5.64 18.81 -6.17
C TYR A 684 4.33 18.59 -5.38
N PRO A 685 4.19 17.53 -4.55
CA PRO A 685 5.22 16.61 -4.05
C PRO A 685 5.25 15.25 -4.77
N THR A 686 5.88 15.19 -5.94
CA THR A 686 6.09 13.93 -6.68
C THR A 686 7.30 13.14 -6.17
N GLU A 687 7.28 11.83 -6.41
CA GLU A 687 8.48 10.98 -6.25
C GLU A 687 9.64 11.44 -7.14
N ILE A 688 9.34 12.01 -8.32
CA ILE A 688 10.35 12.61 -9.20
C ILE A 688 11.05 13.76 -8.47
N ALA A 689 10.28 14.70 -7.91
CA ALA A 689 10.82 15.84 -7.18
C ALA A 689 11.55 15.42 -5.90
N CYS A 690 11.02 14.47 -5.13
CA CYS A 690 11.69 13.93 -3.94
C CYS A 690 13.10 13.40 -4.28
N ASN A 691 13.26 12.64 -5.36
CA ASN A 691 14.55 12.11 -5.78
C ASN A 691 15.47 13.17 -6.43
N LEU A 692 14.93 14.19 -7.11
CA LEU A 692 15.72 15.34 -7.55
C LEU A 692 16.19 16.21 -6.37
N ASN A 693 15.36 16.41 -5.33
CA ASN A 693 15.72 17.15 -4.11
C ASN A 693 16.88 16.47 -3.36
N LYS A 694 16.88 15.13 -3.26
CA LYS A 694 18.01 14.35 -2.71
C LYS A 694 19.33 14.65 -3.43
N LEU A 695 19.29 14.81 -4.76
CA LEU A 695 20.46 15.13 -5.57
C LEU A 695 20.86 16.61 -5.47
N ILE A 696 19.91 17.54 -5.52
CA ILE A 696 20.17 18.98 -5.31
C ILE A 696 20.88 19.21 -3.96
N ARG A 697 20.39 18.57 -2.89
CA ARG A 697 20.98 18.60 -1.55
C ARG A 697 22.42 18.10 -1.48
N LYS A 698 22.79 17.12 -2.30
CA LYS A 698 24.11 16.47 -2.31
C LYS A 698 25.10 17.15 -3.27
N GLU A 699 24.63 17.63 -4.41
CA GLU A 699 25.44 17.95 -5.59
C GLU A 699 25.33 19.42 -6.04
N GLY A 700 24.35 20.18 -5.55
CA GLY A 700 24.07 21.58 -5.91
C GLY A 700 23.11 21.74 -7.08
N LEU A 701 22.18 22.70 -6.98
CA LEU A 701 21.19 23.01 -8.01
C LEU A 701 21.85 23.47 -9.32
N SER A 702 22.90 24.28 -9.22
CA SER A 702 23.68 24.80 -10.35
C SER A 702 24.31 23.66 -11.15
N LYS A 703 24.82 22.62 -10.47
CA LYS A 703 25.40 21.43 -11.11
C LYS A 703 24.32 20.61 -11.84
N MET A 704 23.14 20.45 -11.23
CA MET A 704 22.00 19.77 -11.84
C MET A 704 21.53 20.48 -13.13
N GLN A 705 21.40 21.81 -13.10
CA GLN A 705 21.03 22.64 -14.26
C GLN A 705 22.07 22.57 -15.39
N ASN A 706 23.37 22.61 -15.06
CA ASN A 706 24.45 22.48 -16.03
C ASN A 706 24.46 21.11 -16.73
N ILE A 707 24.25 20.02 -15.98
CA ILE A 707 24.18 18.66 -16.54
C ILE A 707 22.91 18.48 -17.39
N LEU A 708 21.76 19.03 -16.97
CA LEU A 708 20.55 19.05 -17.81
C LEU A 708 20.80 19.77 -19.14
N THR A 709 21.51 20.90 -19.11
CA THR A 709 21.80 21.70 -20.30
C THR A 709 22.70 20.95 -21.29
N SER A 710 23.66 20.16 -20.82
CA SER A 710 24.52 19.34 -21.70
C SER A 710 23.83 18.13 -22.32
N MET A 711 22.63 17.74 -21.84
CA MET A 711 21.82 16.70 -22.48
C MET A 711 21.18 17.12 -23.82
N ASN A 712 21.20 18.42 -24.18
CA ASN A 712 20.69 18.93 -25.46
C ASN A 712 19.24 18.51 -25.79
N LEU A 713 18.36 18.51 -24.79
CA LEU A 713 16.96 18.08 -24.92
C LEU A 713 16.12 19.02 -25.83
N PRO A 714 15.02 18.52 -26.44
CA PRO A 714 14.05 19.38 -27.12
C PRO A 714 13.49 20.45 -26.18
N ARG A 715 13.38 21.70 -26.64
CA ARG A 715 12.95 22.85 -25.81
C ARG A 715 11.68 22.62 -24.97
N PRO A 716 10.59 21.98 -25.48
CA PRO A 716 9.42 21.71 -24.65
C PRO A 716 9.75 20.79 -23.47
N VAL A 717 10.50 19.71 -23.73
CA VAL A 717 10.96 18.76 -22.70
C VAL A 717 11.82 19.48 -21.66
N GLN A 718 12.78 20.29 -22.11
CA GLN A 718 13.64 21.08 -21.21
C GLN A 718 12.78 21.99 -20.31
N SER A 719 11.77 22.67 -20.87
CA SER A 719 10.85 23.50 -20.09
C SER A 719 10.03 22.73 -19.05
N LEU A 720 9.68 21.46 -19.30
CA LEU A 720 8.90 20.65 -18.35
C LEU A 720 9.71 20.20 -17.14
N ILE A 721 10.99 19.84 -17.35
CA ILE A 721 11.91 19.40 -16.30
C ILE A 721 12.55 20.59 -15.56
N THR A 722 12.72 21.76 -16.19
CA THR A 722 13.14 22.99 -15.52
C THR A 722 12.18 23.41 -14.40
N ARG A 723 10.86 23.11 -14.50
CA ARG A 723 9.88 23.38 -13.43
C ARG A 723 10.27 22.86 -12.05
N TYR A 724 10.96 21.71 -11.98
CA TYR A 724 11.44 21.13 -10.72
C TYR A 724 12.58 21.95 -10.10
N PHE A 725 13.41 22.57 -10.93
CA PHE A 725 14.46 23.49 -10.50
C PHE A 725 13.89 24.86 -10.14
N ASP A 726 12.90 25.35 -10.89
CA ASP A 726 12.16 26.57 -10.57
C ASP A 726 11.47 26.46 -9.19
N TYR A 727 10.87 25.30 -8.88
CA TYR A 727 10.35 24.99 -7.54
C TYR A 727 11.48 24.98 -6.49
N GLY A 728 12.62 24.34 -6.79
CA GLY A 728 13.79 24.29 -5.91
C GLY A 728 14.33 25.67 -5.52
N GLU A 729 14.38 26.60 -6.48
CA GLU A 729 14.80 27.99 -6.27
C GLU A 729 13.73 28.81 -5.53
N LEU A 730 12.47 28.78 -6.00
CA LEU A 730 11.35 29.55 -5.43
C LEU A 730 11.09 29.22 -3.96
N PHE A 731 11.13 27.93 -3.62
CA PHE A 731 10.84 27.44 -2.27
C PHE A 731 12.10 27.21 -1.42
N LYS A 732 13.30 27.42 -1.97
CA LYS A 732 14.59 27.29 -1.29
C LYS A 732 14.83 25.91 -0.68
N VAL A 733 14.82 24.89 -1.53
CA VAL A 733 15.18 23.51 -1.18
C VAL A 733 16.65 23.44 -0.73
N GLU A 734 16.97 22.61 0.26
CA GLU A 734 18.36 22.45 0.74
C GLU A 734 19.27 22.06 -0.45
N GLY A 735 20.30 22.88 -0.71
CA GLY A 735 21.17 22.76 -1.89
C GLY A 735 20.92 23.76 -3.03
N TYR A 736 19.91 24.64 -2.94
CA TYR A 736 19.62 25.66 -3.97
C TYR A 736 20.71 26.73 -4.14
N GLU A 737 21.61 26.91 -3.17
CA GLU A 737 22.67 27.95 -3.15
C GLU A 737 23.99 27.49 -3.81
N PHE A 738 24.08 26.25 -4.31
CA PHE A 738 25.30 25.60 -4.79
C PHE A 738 25.24 25.16 -6.26
#